data_AF-A0A8H6HRV2-F1
#
_entry.id   AF-A0A8H6HRV2-F1
#
_cell.length_a   1.000
_cell.length_b   1.000
_cell.length_c   1.000
_cell.angle_alpha   90.00
_cell.angle_beta   90.00
_cell.angle_gamma   90.00
#
_symmetry.space_group_name_H-M   'P 1'
#
loop_
_entity.id
_entity.type
_entity.pdbx_description
1 polymer ?
#
loop_
_entity_poly.entity_id
_entity_poly.type
_entity_poly.pdbx_seq_one_letter_code
_entity_poly.pdbx_strand_id
1 'polypeptide(L)'
;MSPHFIAPLPALPTMQANYPESPFNNYLSRASTIDLDSGWRRRQAIARGEKRKVKLTKGHFIAEYRVPTAICNAQEIKYTYSKSTEMYNRETELLIAVTSFNEDKMLYARTLHNIMLNIRDICKTKKSKYWRGCAEEGTPAWQKITVALVVDGLECMDKSVLDLLATVGVYQDGIMKKKVDGKDTEAHIFEYTTQLSVDSTPQLVLPQETDDGSNLVPVQIILVVKAKNQKKINSHRWIFNAIGKQLNPEICVLVDAGTKPGHKSIYHLWEAFYNNENLGGCCGEIYTIGGKKLLNPLVAAQNFEYKMSNILDKPLESSFGYVSVLPGAFSAYRFRAIQGRPLEQYFHGDHSLAARLGPKGINGMSIFQKNMFLAEDRILCFELVAKQGEKWTLGYVKASTAETDVPETCAEFIGQRRRWLNGSFAASVYSLALYNALSLFFSWFGLANMWLTFSIIIDLVPKIPGLEKYAVFFYWFNSVMKYIYLGTLCMQFILALANRPKSERVAYTASFYVFAMLAVYLLACSFWLTGRSLYLILAPTFINILNVYAFCNLHDVSWGTKGSDTVDFLPSVKSKTTLGEDAATVEDITNTQEDIDFFFKETVVRALAKVEETEVVEKTTVEDDNKTFRTHLVSAWLISNAILALAIQNLGGWLNVNDNINPAKVAAFNKQAGDKRNIYFAFILYATLGLSLIRFFGCIFYWVRLNMFALCRRN
;
A
#
# COMPACT_ATOMS: atom_id res chain seq x y z
N MET A 1 72.79 54.03 17.65
CA MET A 1 73.19 53.14 18.76
C MET A 1 71.92 52.49 19.34
N SER A 2 72.03 51.33 19.97
CA SER A 2 71.01 50.77 20.89
C SER A 2 70.77 51.76 22.06
N PRO A 3 69.61 51.87 22.77
CA PRO A 3 68.67 50.81 23.21
C PRO A 3 67.19 51.06 22.76
N HIS A 4 66.11 50.36 23.17
CA HIS A 4 65.76 49.70 24.44
C HIS A 4 64.88 48.42 24.31
N PHE A 5 64.89 47.61 25.37
CA PHE A 5 63.96 46.51 25.64
C PHE A 5 62.71 46.99 26.40
N ILE A 6 61.55 46.36 26.13
CA ILE A 6 60.39 46.29 27.03
C ILE A 6 59.88 44.83 27.02
N ALA A 7 59.47 44.30 28.19
CA ALA A 7 59.05 42.91 28.35
C ALA A 7 57.51 42.73 28.27
N PRO A 8 57.01 41.55 27.86
CA PRO A 8 55.57 41.27 27.82
C PRO A 8 54.96 41.01 29.20
N LEU A 9 53.68 41.36 29.36
CA LEU A 9 52.88 41.18 30.57
C LEU A 9 52.33 39.75 30.72
N PRO A 10 52.02 39.29 31.95
CA PRO A 10 51.47 37.95 32.21
C PRO A 10 49.99 37.80 31.82
N ALA A 11 49.55 36.55 31.68
CA ALA A 11 48.21 36.19 31.18
C ALA A 11 47.08 36.32 32.22
N LEU A 12 45.86 36.53 31.71
CA LEU A 12 44.60 36.45 32.48
C LEU A 12 43.86 35.12 32.20
N PRO A 13 43.12 34.57 33.19
CA PRO A 13 42.48 33.26 33.06
C PRO A 13 41.15 33.32 32.28
N THR A 14 40.91 32.34 31.42
CA THR A 14 39.62 32.14 30.75
C THR A 14 38.73 31.22 31.60
N MET A 15 37.54 31.70 31.96
CA MET A 15 36.54 30.89 32.68
C MET A 15 35.93 29.81 31.77
N GLN A 16 35.77 28.60 32.31
CA GLN A 16 34.96 27.56 31.68
C GLN A 16 33.47 27.80 31.99
N ALA A 17 32.66 28.01 30.96
CA ALA A 17 31.20 28.06 31.07
C ALA A 17 30.62 26.66 30.81
N ASN A 18 30.17 25.97 31.86
CA ASN A 18 29.48 24.69 31.74
C ASN A 18 28.04 24.90 31.25
N TYR A 19 27.71 24.38 30.07
CA TYR A 19 26.34 24.17 29.61
C TYR A 19 25.96 22.69 29.78
N PRO A 20 24.72 22.36 30.20
CA PRO A 20 24.28 20.98 30.36
C PRO A 20 24.14 20.26 29.00
N GLU A 21 24.55 19.00 28.95
CA GLU A 21 24.52 18.22 27.70
C GLU A 21 23.10 17.90 27.22
N SER A 22 22.94 17.85 25.89
CA SER A 22 21.76 17.30 25.23
C SER A 22 21.66 15.77 25.44
N PRO A 23 20.45 15.18 25.57
CA PRO A 23 20.28 13.73 25.75
C PRO A 23 20.86 12.83 24.64
N PHE A 24 21.31 13.41 23.52
CA PHE A 24 21.83 12.68 22.36
C PHE A 24 23.15 11.92 22.61
N ASN A 25 24.01 12.37 23.55
CA ASN A 25 25.33 11.75 23.77
C ASN A 25 25.26 10.35 24.42
N ASN A 26 24.18 10.03 25.15
CA ASN A 26 24.07 8.78 25.91
C ASN A 26 23.92 7.49 25.07
N TYR A 27 23.80 7.59 23.74
CA TYR A 27 23.79 6.43 22.85
C TYR A 27 25.17 6.05 22.27
N LEU A 28 26.21 6.87 22.47
CA LEU A 28 27.57 6.61 21.95
C LEU A 28 28.50 5.93 22.97
N SER A 29 28.15 5.91 24.26
CA SER A 29 28.99 5.45 25.38
C SER A 29 29.21 3.93 25.48
N ARG A 30 28.79 3.15 24.47
CA ARG A 30 28.90 1.67 24.48
C ARG A 30 29.56 1.06 23.23
N ALA A 31 30.14 1.87 22.36
CA ALA A 31 31.06 1.43 21.31
C ALA A 31 32.50 1.79 21.71
N SER A 32 33.43 0.85 21.61
CA SER A 32 34.85 1.08 21.94
C SER A 32 35.50 2.03 20.93
N THR A 33 35.80 3.25 21.36
CA THR A 33 36.29 4.37 20.53
C THR A 33 37.67 4.18 19.89
N ILE A 34 38.31 3.02 20.08
CA ILE A 34 39.64 2.69 19.54
C ILE A 34 39.56 2.12 18.11
N ASP A 35 38.46 1.51 17.69
CA ASP A 35 38.43 0.79 16.39
C ASP A 35 37.85 1.61 15.21
N LEU A 36 37.03 2.64 15.49
CA LEU A 36 36.39 3.45 14.45
C LEU A 36 37.38 4.20 13.53
N ASP A 37 38.46 4.77 14.06
CA ASP A 37 39.50 5.46 13.27
C ASP A 37 40.52 4.49 12.62
N SER A 38 40.54 3.21 13.05
CA SER A 38 41.38 2.13 12.51
C SER A 38 40.71 1.44 11.31
N GLY A 39 39.39 1.25 11.37
CA GLY A 39 38.61 0.48 10.40
C GLY A 39 38.44 1.16 9.04
N TRP A 40 38.36 2.50 8.98
CA TRP A 40 38.15 3.18 7.69
C TRP A 40 39.39 3.16 6.80
N ARG A 41 40.61 3.23 7.38
CA ARG A 41 41.88 3.25 6.63
C ARG A 41 42.25 1.90 6.01
N ARG A 42 41.59 0.81 6.45
CA ARG A 42 41.71 -0.54 5.85
C ARG A 42 40.66 -0.82 4.75
N ARG A 43 39.73 0.10 4.50
CA ARG A 43 38.95 0.11 3.25
C ARG A 43 39.86 0.61 2.13
N GLN A 44 39.81 -0.04 0.97
CA GLN A 44 40.79 0.11 -0.12
C GLN A 44 41.21 1.57 -0.36
N ALA A 45 42.52 1.85 -0.27
CA ALA A 45 43.07 3.14 -0.65
C ALA A 45 42.85 3.38 -2.16
N ILE A 46 41.88 4.22 -2.50
CA ILE A 46 41.47 4.46 -3.89
C ILE A 46 42.60 5.18 -4.62
N ALA A 47 43.32 4.43 -5.47
CA ALA A 47 44.30 4.99 -6.39
C ALA A 47 43.59 5.93 -7.38
N ARG A 48 43.99 7.21 -7.40
CA ARG A 48 43.55 8.16 -8.43
C ARG A 48 44.10 7.67 -9.78
N GLY A 49 43.21 7.31 -10.70
CA GLY A 49 43.57 6.50 -11.87
C GLY A 49 44.51 7.18 -12.87
N GLU A 50 45.70 6.60 -13.06
CA GLU A 50 46.48 6.79 -14.29
C GLU A 50 45.90 5.97 -15.44
N LYS A 51 45.93 6.51 -16.67
CA LYS A 51 45.65 5.73 -17.89
C LYS A 51 46.91 4.99 -18.33
N ARG A 52 46.91 3.65 -18.28
CA ARG A 52 47.96 2.81 -18.87
C ARG A 52 47.37 1.80 -19.84
N LYS A 53 48.02 1.60 -21.00
CA LYS A 53 47.73 0.47 -21.90
C LYS A 53 48.52 -0.75 -21.39
N VAL A 54 47.85 -1.86 -21.11
CA VAL A 54 48.48 -3.11 -20.67
C VAL A 54 48.07 -4.24 -21.63
N LYS A 55 49.03 -5.12 -21.96
CA LYS A 55 48.82 -6.30 -22.82
C LYS A 55 48.56 -7.50 -21.93
N LEU A 56 47.39 -8.12 -22.03
CA LEU A 56 46.91 -9.11 -21.06
C LEU A 56 47.65 -10.45 -21.16
N THR A 57 48.11 -10.97 -20.01
CA THR A 57 48.50 -12.37 -19.83
C THR A 57 47.96 -12.91 -18.50
N LYS A 58 47.09 -13.93 -18.59
CA LYS A 58 46.54 -14.77 -17.49
C LYS A 58 46.22 -14.11 -16.13
N GLY A 59 44.99 -13.62 -16.02
CA GLY A 59 44.05 -14.13 -15.00
C GLY A 59 44.27 -13.79 -13.51
N HIS A 60 43.91 -12.57 -13.11
CA HIS A 60 43.24 -12.32 -11.82
C HIS A 60 42.13 -11.28 -12.03
N PHE A 61 40.99 -11.41 -11.35
CA PHE A 61 39.85 -10.52 -11.56
C PHE A 61 39.92 -9.26 -10.68
N ILE A 62 39.93 -8.09 -11.33
CA ILE A 62 39.47 -6.82 -10.76
C ILE A 62 38.51 -6.24 -11.80
N ALA A 63 37.27 -5.94 -11.40
CA ALA A 63 36.31 -5.29 -12.29
C ALA A 63 36.63 -3.79 -12.38
N GLU A 64 37.15 -3.34 -13.52
CA GLU A 64 37.36 -1.92 -13.78
C GLU A 64 36.02 -1.18 -13.85
N TYR A 65 35.77 -0.28 -12.91
CA TYR A 65 34.55 0.51 -12.84
C TYR A 65 34.36 1.36 -14.11
N ARG A 66 33.30 1.11 -14.88
CA ARG A 66 32.89 2.01 -15.96
C ARG A 66 32.26 3.27 -15.39
N VAL A 67 32.62 4.43 -15.96
CA VAL A 67 31.94 5.71 -15.70
C VAL A 67 30.47 5.58 -16.16
N PRO A 68 29.47 6.00 -15.37
CA PRO A 68 28.06 5.90 -15.74
C PRO A 68 27.74 6.73 -16.98
N THR A 69 26.90 6.19 -17.86
CA THR A 69 26.43 6.89 -19.07
C THR A 69 25.10 7.57 -18.77
N ALA A 70 25.04 8.91 -18.93
CA ALA A 70 23.80 9.67 -18.81
C ALA A 70 22.85 9.36 -19.97
N ILE A 71 21.56 9.24 -19.69
CA ILE A 71 20.55 8.79 -20.67
C ILE A 71 19.70 9.96 -21.16
N CYS A 72 19.46 10.02 -22.47
CA CYS A 72 18.67 11.07 -23.13
C CYS A 72 17.20 10.68 -23.39
N ASN A 73 16.86 9.38 -23.47
CA ASN A 73 15.50 8.91 -23.75
C ASN A 73 15.30 7.45 -23.36
N ALA A 74 14.26 7.13 -22.58
CA ALA A 74 13.86 5.75 -22.27
C ALA A 74 13.41 4.91 -23.49
N GLN A 75 13.29 5.50 -24.69
CA GLN A 75 12.92 4.83 -25.94
C GLN A 75 14.09 4.65 -26.93
N GLU A 76 15.29 5.18 -26.65
CA GLU A 76 16.38 5.15 -27.64
C GLU A 76 17.06 3.76 -27.73
N ILE A 77 17.06 3.20 -28.94
CA ILE A 77 17.67 1.90 -29.30
C ILE A 77 19.20 1.87 -29.09
N LYS A 78 19.82 3.03 -28.79
CA LYS A 78 21.27 3.26 -28.69
C LYS A 78 22.01 2.49 -27.59
N TYR A 79 21.31 1.69 -26.78
CA TYR A 79 21.91 0.79 -25.79
C TYR A 79 22.56 -0.48 -26.39
N THR A 80 22.63 -0.57 -27.72
CA THR A 80 23.51 -1.50 -28.48
C THR A 80 25.00 -1.46 -28.09
N TYR A 81 25.42 -0.50 -27.27
CA TYR A 81 26.79 -0.37 -26.78
C TYR A 81 26.95 -0.65 -25.27
N SER A 82 25.89 -0.97 -24.53
CA SER A 82 26.00 -1.50 -23.16
C SER A 82 26.31 -2.99 -23.19
N LYS A 83 27.51 -3.33 -23.65
CA LYS A 83 28.00 -4.71 -23.86
C LYS A 83 28.15 -5.54 -22.57
N SER A 84 27.56 -5.19 -21.43
CA SER A 84 27.77 -5.92 -20.16
C SER A 84 27.19 -7.34 -20.21
N THR A 85 25.89 -7.50 -20.47
CA THR A 85 25.27 -8.83 -20.60
C THR A 85 25.81 -9.61 -21.80
N GLU A 86 26.08 -8.94 -22.93
CA GLU A 86 26.67 -9.53 -24.13
C GLU A 86 28.11 -10.04 -23.91
N MET A 87 28.96 -9.31 -23.16
CA MET A 87 30.35 -9.74 -22.86
C MET A 87 30.41 -11.01 -22.00
N TYR A 88 29.35 -11.30 -21.24
CA TYR A 88 29.24 -12.52 -20.43
C TYR A 88 28.28 -13.57 -21.02
N ASN A 89 27.65 -13.30 -22.16
CA ASN A 89 26.64 -14.14 -22.82
C ASN A 89 25.59 -14.70 -21.85
N ARG A 90 25.09 -13.86 -20.94
CA ARG A 90 24.16 -14.27 -19.87
C ARG A 90 22.70 -14.13 -20.29
N GLU A 91 21.97 -15.24 -20.17
CA GLU A 91 20.52 -15.30 -20.24
C GLU A 91 19.91 -14.94 -18.88
N THR A 92 18.98 -13.98 -18.84
CA THR A 92 18.20 -13.67 -17.64
C THR A 92 16.94 -14.53 -17.60
N GLU A 93 16.81 -15.43 -16.61
CA GLU A 93 15.56 -16.12 -16.31
C GLU A 93 14.57 -15.16 -15.63
N LEU A 94 15.09 -14.37 -14.67
CA LEU A 94 14.28 -13.63 -13.71
C LEU A 94 14.79 -12.19 -13.55
N LEU A 95 13.96 -11.23 -13.96
CA LEU A 95 14.15 -9.80 -13.68
C LEU A 95 13.36 -9.43 -12.43
N ILE A 96 14.02 -8.98 -11.36
CA ILE A 96 13.36 -8.50 -10.14
C ILE A 96 13.40 -6.97 -10.14
N ALA A 97 12.30 -6.36 -10.53
CA ALA A 97 12.13 -4.91 -10.60
C ALA A 97 11.66 -4.35 -9.25
N VAL A 98 12.41 -3.41 -8.69
CA VAL A 98 12.04 -2.65 -7.49
C VAL A 98 11.79 -1.20 -7.88
N THR A 99 10.56 -0.72 -7.72
CA THR A 99 10.24 0.70 -7.91
C THR A 99 10.22 1.44 -6.58
N SER A 100 10.91 2.59 -6.52
CA SER A 100 10.96 3.46 -5.35
C SER A 100 10.65 4.91 -5.74
N PHE A 101 10.01 5.66 -4.85
CA PHE A 101 9.74 7.08 -5.01
C PHE A 101 10.40 7.92 -3.90
N ASN A 102 9.97 7.76 -2.64
CA ASN A 102 10.41 8.58 -1.51
C ASN A 102 10.57 7.79 -0.21
N GLU A 103 10.69 6.46 -0.31
CA GLU A 103 10.83 5.55 0.83
C GLU A 103 12.18 5.76 1.51
N ASP A 104 12.21 5.70 2.84
CA ASP A 104 13.43 5.87 3.62
C ASP A 104 14.41 4.69 3.48
N LYS A 105 15.66 4.89 3.90
CA LYS A 105 16.69 3.83 3.87
C LYS A 105 16.33 2.56 4.64
N MET A 106 15.46 2.59 5.65
CA MET A 106 15.05 1.40 6.43
C MET A 106 14.10 0.54 5.60
N LEU A 107 13.10 1.17 4.98
CA LEU A 107 12.18 0.55 4.04
C LEU A 107 12.92 0.00 2.81
N TYR A 108 13.91 0.73 2.32
CA TYR A 108 14.76 0.32 1.21
C TYR A 108 15.66 -0.88 1.57
N ALA A 109 16.37 -0.81 2.72
CA ALA A 109 17.19 -1.91 3.25
C ALA A 109 16.35 -3.19 3.43
N ARG A 110 15.21 -3.06 4.10
CA ARG A 110 14.25 -4.15 4.33
C ARG A 110 13.84 -4.84 3.03
N THR A 111 13.61 -4.07 1.96
CA THR A 111 13.24 -4.59 0.64
C THR A 111 14.41 -5.32 0.00
N LEU A 112 15.54 -4.64 -0.20
CA LEU A 112 16.70 -5.15 -0.92
C LEU A 112 17.30 -6.38 -0.23
N HIS A 113 17.42 -6.36 1.10
CA HIS A 113 17.94 -7.49 1.88
C HIS A 113 17.07 -8.75 1.72
N ASN A 114 15.75 -8.62 1.80
CA ASN A 114 14.85 -9.77 1.67
C ASN A 114 14.76 -10.29 0.22
N ILE A 115 15.03 -9.45 -0.78
CA ILE A 115 15.28 -9.88 -2.17
C ILE A 115 16.58 -10.70 -2.25
N MET A 116 17.70 -10.20 -1.69
CA MET A 116 18.98 -10.93 -1.70
C MET A 116 18.88 -12.28 -0.95
N LEU A 117 18.16 -12.34 0.16
CA LEU A 117 17.84 -13.59 0.85
C LEU A 117 17.05 -14.56 -0.04
N ASN A 118 16.04 -14.07 -0.77
CA ASN A 118 15.29 -14.91 -1.73
C ASN A 118 16.18 -15.43 -2.87
N ILE A 119 17.11 -14.63 -3.40
CA ILE A 119 18.05 -15.06 -4.45
C ILE A 119 19.02 -16.11 -3.91
N ARG A 120 19.55 -15.93 -2.69
CA ARG A 120 20.33 -16.94 -1.96
C ARG A 120 19.53 -18.25 -1.80
N ASP A 121 18.27 -18.15 -1.39
CA ASP A 121 17.38 -19.29 -1.16
C ASP A 121 17.05 -20.05 -2.46
N ILE A 122 16.98 -19.35 -3.61
CA ILE A 122 16.89 -19.96 -4.95
C ILE A 122 18.21 -20.69 -5.27
N CYS A 123 19.36 -20.03 -5.12
CA CYS A 123 20.67 -20.64 -5.40
C CYS A 123 20.96 -21.88 -4.55
N LYS A 124 20.44 -21.93 -3.31
CA LYS A 124 20.62 -23.04 -2.38
C LYS A 124 19.44 -24.04 -2.42
N THR A 125 18.47 -23.93 -3.34
CA THR A 125 17.33 -24.86 -3.43
C THR A 125 17.69 -26.18 -4.12
N LYS A 126 17.72 -27.26 -3.35
CA LYS A 126 17.86 -28.62 -3.92
C LYS A 126 16.57 -29.16 -4.57
N LYS A 127 15.43 -28.47 -4.39
CA LYS A 127 14.11 -28.93 -4.85
C LYS A 127 13.93 -28.81 -6.37
N SER A 128 14.10 -27.61 -6.94
CA SER A 128 13.90 -27.38 -8.37
C SER A 128 14.97 -28.10 -9.20
N LYS A 129 14.55 -28.91 -10.18
CA LYS A 129 15.47 -29.51 -11.15
C LYS A 129 16.14 -28.47 -12.05
N TYR A 130 15.41 -27.41 -12.44
CA TYR A 130 15.95 -26.34 -13.30
C TYR A 130 17.13 -25.62 -12.64
N TRP A 131 16.92 -25.07 -11.43
CA TRP A 131 17.98 -24.33 -10.74
C TRP A 131 19.17 -25.20 -10.35
N ARG A 132 18.94 -26.50 -10.08
CA ARG A 132 20.01 -27.47 -9.83
C ARG A 132 20.79 -27.79 -11.10
N GLY A 133 20.09 -28.08 -12.21
CA GLY A 133 20.69 -28.38 -13.51
C GLY A 133 21.55 -27.22 -14.01
N CYS A 134 21.05 -25.99 -13.98
CA CYS A 134 21.85 -24.81 -14.33
C CYS A 134 23.13 -24.69 -13.48
N ALA A 135 23.08 -25.02 -12.18
CA ALA A 135 24.26 -25.00 -11.31
C ALA A 135 25.23 -26.16 -11.59
N GLU A 136 24.72 -27.36 -11.91
CA GLU A 136 25.49 -28.54 -12.34
C GLU A 136 26.17 -28.29 -13.71
N GLU A 137 25.52 -27.52 -14.60
CA GLU A 137 26.04 -27.00 -15.87
C GLU A 137 27.02 -25.80 -15.69
N GLY A 138 27.38 -25.45 -14.46
CA GLY A 138 28.34 -24.37 -14.15
C GLY A 138 27.77 -22.94 -14.20
N THR A 139 26.45 -22.79 -14.38
CA THR A 139 25.73 -21.50 -14.44
C THR A 139 24.84 -21.32 -13.19
N PRO A 140 25.42 -21.04 -12.00
CA PRO A 140 24.66 -20.94 -10.76
C PRO A 140 23.58 -19.87 -10.82
N ALA A 141 22.43 -20.14 -10.20
CA ALA A 141 21.17 -19.43 -10.41
C ALA A 141 21.24 -17.89 -10.36
N TRP A 142 22.09 -17.30 -9.49
CA TRP A 142 22.27 -15.85 -9.41
C TRP A 142 22.76 -15.21 -10.73
N GLN A 143 23.40 -15.97 -11.62
CA GLN A 143 23.83 -15.47 -12.93
C GLN A 143 22.68 -15.30 -13.91
N LYS A 144 21.55 -15.99 -13.69
CA LYS A 144 20.29 -15.82 -14.44
C LYS A 144 19.28 -14.88 -13.75
N ILE A 145 19.65 -14.24 -12.63
CA ILE A 145 18.75 -13.37 -11.86
C ILE A 145 19.34 -11.96 -11.78
N THR A 146 18.64 -10.98 -12.36
CA THR A 146 19.06 -9.58 -12.36
C THR A 146 18.07 -8.74 -11.57
N VAL A 147 18.55 -7.89 -10.65
CA VAL A 147 17.73 -6.94 -9.89
C VAL A 147 17.80 -5.57 -10.56
N ALA A 148 16.66 -4.95 -10.84
CA ALA A 148 16.57 -3.61 -11.41
C ALA A 148 15.90 -2.65 -10.42
N LEU A 149 16.67 -1.73 -9.85
CA LEU A 149 16.22 -0.71 -8.92
C LEU A 149 15.90 0.58 -9.68
N VAL A 150 14.66 1.08 -9.64
CA VAL A 150 14.26 2.29 -10.39
C VAL A 150 13.69 3.35 -9.46
N VAL A 151 14.44 4.44 -9.29
CA VAL A 151 14.12 5.57 -8.41
C VAL A 151 13.42 6.69 -9.20
N ASP A 152 12.19 7.05 -8.81
CA ASP A 152 11.33 8.03 -9.49
C ASP A 152 11.61 9.50 -9.12
N GLY A 153 12.83 9.95 -9.37
CA GLY A 153 13.23 11.36 -9.27
C GLY A 153 14.28 11.63 -8.21
N LEU A 154 15.50 11.99 -8.65
CA LEU A 154 16.65 12.33 -7.83
C LEU A 154 16.37 13.43 -6.79
N GLU A 155 15.45 14.36 -7.08
CA GLU A 155 15.08 15.45 -6.17
C GLU A 155 13.99 15.05 -5.15
N CYS A 156 13.30 13.92 -5.35
CA CYS A 156 12.24 13.45 -4.44
C CYS A 156 12.66 12.27 -3.55
N MET A 157 13.71 11.53 -3.92
CA MET A 157 14.21 10.41 -3.12
C MET A 157 14.84 10.86 -1.79
N ASP A 158 14.72 10.03 -0.76
CA ASP A 158 15.56 10.16 0.44
C ASP A 158 17.04 10.01 0.04
N LYS A 159 17.87 10.99 0.42
CA LYS A 159 19.32 10.97 0.14
C LYS A 159 20.03 9.87 0.89
N SER A 160 19.52 9.45 2.05
CA SER A 160 20.13 8.38 2.85
C SER A 160 20.00 6.99 2.21
N VAL A 161 19.18 6.86 1.16
CA VAL A 161 19.16 5.69 0.26
C VAL A 161 20.41 5.65 -0.64
N LEU A 162 20.97 6.80 -1.04
CA LEU A 162 22.24 6.85 -1.79
C LEU A 162 23.41 6.39 -0.91
N ASP A 163 23.43 6.77 0.36
CA ASP A 163 24.44 6.32 1.32
C ASP A 163 24.41 4.78 1.49
N LEU A 164 23.20 4.21 1.56
CA LEU A 164 23.00 2.76 1.60
C LEU A 164 23.48 2.08 0.30
N LEU A 165 23.12 2.64 -0.86
CA LEU A 165 23.52 2.10 -2.17
C LEU A 165 25.04 2.21 -2.40
N ALA A 166 25.68 3.24 -1.86
CA ALA A 166 27.15 3.34 -1.82
C ALA A 166 27.78 2.33 -0.86
N THR A 167 27.16 2.08 0.30
CA THR A 167 27.64 1.10 1.28
C THR A 167 27.67 -0.33 0.72
N VAL A 168 26.75 -0.67 -0.21
CA VAL A 168 26.76 -1.96 -0.93
C VAL A 168 27.48 -1.92 -2.30
N GLY A 169 28.09 -0.79 -2.68
CA GLY A 169 28.89 -0.63 -3.90
C GLY A 169 28.11 -0.36 -5.20
N VAL A 170 26.78 -0.24 -5.14
CA VAL A 170 25.90 -0.05 -6.30
C VAL A 170 25.87 1.41 -6.80
N TYR A 171 26.11 2.36 -5.89
CA TYR A 171 26.25 3.79 -6.17
C TYR A 171 27.66 4.28 -5.78
N GLN A 172 28.12 5.37 -6.39
CA GLN A 172 29.33 6.08 -6.00
C GLN A 172 29.03 7.58 -6.07
N ASP A 173 29.49 8.34 -5.07
CA ASP A 173 29.07 9.75 -4.97
C ASP A 173 29.80 10.72 -5.94
N GLY A 174 29.18 11.87 -6.18
CA GLY A 174 29.72 12.98 -6.98
C GLY A 174 29.70 12.79 -8.50
N ILE A 175 29.39 11.59 -9.00
CA ILE A 175 29.44 11.28 -10.45
C ILE A 175 28.16 11.64 -11.21
N MET A 176 26.99 11.72 -10.57
CA MET A 176 25.74 12.16 -11.22
C MET A 176 25.83 13.64 -11.64
N LYS A 177 25.51 13.93 -12.92
CA LYS A 177 25.49 15.30 -13.49
C LYS A 177 24.08 15.65 -13.95
N LYS A 178 23.62 16.88 -13.73
CA LYS A 178 22.29 17.34 -14.20
C LYS A 178 22.20 17.49 -15.73
N LYS A 179 23.34 17.76 -16.38
CA LYS A 179 23.47 17.88 -17.85
C LYS A 179 24.69 17.13 -18.36
N VAL A 180 24.60 16.63 -19.60
CA VAL A 180 25.70 16.07 -20.40
C VAL A 180 25.52 16.58 -21.83
N ASP A 181 26.60 17.01 -22.48
CA ASP A 181 26.62 17.58 -23.84
C ASP A 181 25.55 18.67 -24.07
N GLY A 182 25.36 19.53 -23.07
CA GLY A 182 24.37 20.61 -23.05
C GLY A 182 22.92 20.19 -22.78
N LYS A 183 22.59 18.90 -22.93
CA LYS A 183 21.25 18.33 -22.72
C LYS A 183 20.98 18.03 -21.24
N ASP A 184 19.72 18.17 -20.84
CA ASP A 184 19.22 17.61 -19.57
C ASP A 184 19.41 16.10 -19.56
N THR A 185 19.86 15.53 -18.44
CA THR A 185 19.87 14.07 -18.25
C THR A 185 18.46 13.59 -17.87
N GLU A 186 17.92 12.56 -18.54
CA GLU A 186 16.66 11.92 -18.11
C GLU A 186 16.89 10.95 -16.94
N ALA A 187 17.98 10.17 -16.97
CA ALA A 187 18.36 9.25 -15.90
C ALA A 187 19.87 8.95 -15.89
N HIS A 188 20.37 8.54 -14.72
CA HIS A 188 21.68 7.93 -14.52
C HIS A 188 21.50 6.42 -14.33
N ILE A 189 22.30 5.59 -15.00
CA ILE A 189 22.33 4.15 -14.78
C ILE A 189 23.70 3.71 -14.24
N PHE A 190 23.65 2.83 -13.24
CA PHE A 190 24.78 2.12 -12.66
C PHE A 190 24.51 0.62 -12.76
N GLU A 191 25.56 -0.18 -12.99
CA GLU A 191 25.48 -1.64 -12.96
C GLU A 191 26.62 -2.17 -12.09
N TYR A 192 26.29 -2.98 -11.08
CA TYR A 192 27.28 -3.57 -10.18
C TYR A 192 26.82 -4.95 -9.70
N THR A 193 27.75 -5.85 -9.43
CA THR A 193 27.45 -7.15 -8.80
C THR A 193 27.98 -7.12 -7.37
N THR A 194 27.09 -7.23 -6.38
CA THR A 194 27.46 -7.16 -4.96
C THR A 194 26.99 -8.39 -4.19
N GLN A 195 27.76 -8.77 -3.17
CA GLN A 195 27.38 -9.77 -2.16
C GLN A 195 27.08 -9.10 -0.80
N LEU A 196 27.27 -7.77 -0.72
CA LEU A 196 27.06 -6.98 0.50
C LEU A 196 25.59 -6.57 0.60
N SER A 197 25.06 -6.47 1.82
CA SER A 197 23.69 -6.05 2.07
C SER A 197 23.60 -5.23 3.36
N VAL A 198 22.62 -4.35 3.47
CA VAL A 198 22.27 -3.68 4.74
C VAL A 198 20.94 -4.25 5.21
N ASP A 199 20.89 -4.72 6.46
CA ASP A 199 19.68 -5.34 7.02
C ASP A 199 18.66 -4.30 7.55
N SER A 200 17.54 -4.79 8.11
CA SER A 200 16.49 -3.94 8.69
C SER A 200 16.85 -3.29 10.04
N THR A 201 18.05 -3.54 10.57
CA THR A 201 18.65 -2.96 11.78
C THR A 201 19.88 -2.11 11.45
N PRO A 202 19.88 -1.46 10.26
CA PRO A 202 21.02 -0.89 9.55
C PRO A 202 22.41 -1.52 9.70
N GLN A 203 22.53 -2.83 9.95
CA GLN A 203 23.82 -3.48 10.01
C GLN A 203 24.29 -3.93 8.63
N LEU A 204 25.59 -3.80 8.40
CA LEU A 204 26.24 -4.25 7.18
C LEU A 204 26.49 -5.76 7.25
N VAL A 205 25.78 -6.51 6.42
CA VAL A 205 25.93 -7.95 6.26
C VAL A 205 27.09 -8.22 5.30
N LEU A 206 28.18 -8.75 5.85
CA LEU A 206 29.36 -9.20 5.13
C LEU A 206 29.35 -10.73 4.94
N PRO A 207 30.01 -11.27 3.89
CA PRO A 207 30.32 -12.69 3.83
C PRO A 207 31.22 -13.11 4.99
N GLN A 208 30.88 -14.23 5.63
CA GLN A 208 31.68 -14.87 6.69
C GLN A 208 32.58 -15.95 6.08
N GLU A 209 33.80 -16.10 6.60
CA GLU A 209 34.79 -17.08 6.13
C GLU A 209 34.31 -18.53 6.33
N THR A 210 33.52 -18.77 7.38
CA THR A 210 32.80 -20.03 7.61
C THR A 210 31.51 -20.06 6.78
N ASP A 211 31.56 -20.58 5.55
CA ASP A 211 30.34 -20.79 4.73
C ASP A 211 29.51 -21.99 5.23
N ASP A 212 28.84 -21.79 6.36
CA ASP A 212 27.80 -22.66 6.93
C ASP A 212 26.51 -22.71 6.07
N GLY A 213 26.45 -21.93 4.99
CA GLY A 213 25.28 -21.75 4.15
C GLY A 213 24.42 -20.54 4.52
N SER A 214 24.72 -19.79 5.58
CA SER A 214 24.03 -18.54 5.92
C SER A 214 24.30 -17.42 4.89
N ASN A 215 25.53 -17.36 4.38
CA ASN A 215 26.05 -16.33 3.47
C ASN A 215 25.12 -16.00 2.31
N LEU A 216 25.00 -14.71 2.00
CA LEU A 216 24.40 -14.20 0.78
C LEU A 216 25.20 -14.63 -0.46
N VAL A 217 24.54 -14.66 -1.62
CA VAL A 217 25.18 -14.89 -2.92
C VAL A 217 25.42 -13.55 -3.63
N PRO A 218 26.34 -13.49 -4.61
CA PRO A 218 26.47 -12.30 -5.47
C PRO A 218 25.15 -12.03 -6.21
N VAL A 219 24.77 -10.76 -6.33
CA VAL A 219 23.55 -10.32 -7.03
C VAL A 219 23.92 -9.21 -8.00
N GLN A 220 23.54 -9.36 -9.27
CA GLN A 220 23.67 -8.31 -10.29
C GLN A 220 22.56 -7.28 -10.07
N ILE A 221 22.95 -6.02 -9.84
CA ILE A 221 22.05 -4.90 -9.60
C ILE A 221 22.26 -3.83 -10.68
N ILE A 222 21.18 -3.50 -11.39
CA ILE A 222 21.07 -2.34 -12.27
C ILE A 222 20.29 -1.27 -11.51
N LEU A 223 20.93 -0.14 -11.20
CA LEU A 223 20.30 1.00 -10.54
C LEU A 223 20.03 2.11 -11.56
N VAL A 224 18.77 2.51 -11.71
CA VAL A 224 18.32 3.65 -12.50
C VAL A 224 17.84 4.75 -11.57
N VAL A 225 18.55 5.88 -11.56
CA VAL A 225 18.13 7.09 -10.86
C VAL A 225 17.58 8.06 -11.90
N LYS A 226 16.25 8.20 -11.98
CA LYS A 226 15.61 9.16 -12.89
C LYS A 226 15.85 10.58 -12.37
N ALA A 227 16.19 11.51 -13.25
CA ALA A 227 16.46 12.90 -12.84
C ALA A 227 15.17 13.63 -12.40
N LYS A 228 14.04 13.33 -13.06
CA LYS A 228 12.72 13.96 -12.83
C LYS A 228 11.70 12.90 -12.41
N ASN A 229 10.84 13.26 -11.47
CA ASN A 229 9.69 12.46 -11.04
C ASN A 229 8.66 12.37 -12.18
N GLN A 230 8.34 11.15 -12.62
CA GLN A 230 7.42 10.86 -13.74
C GLN A 230 6.37 9.80 -13.40
N LYS A 231 6.24 9.41 -12.12
CA LYS A 231 5.29 8.42 -11.55
C LYS A 231 5.59 6.97 -11.90
N LYS A 232 4.95 6.06 -11.15
CA LYS A 232 5.19 4.61 -11.18
C LYS A 232 5.07 3.99 -12.57
N ILE A 233 4.04 4.35 -13.35
CA ILE A 233 3.84 3.86 -14.73
C ILE A 233 5.08 4.13 -15.61
N ASN A 234 5.68 5.31 -15.49
CA ASN A 234 6.92 5.62 -16.21
C ASN A 234 8.13 4.83 -15.67
N SER A 235 8.24 4.61 -14.37
CA SER A 235 9.28 3.71 -13.81
C SER A 235 9.11 2.26 -14.32
N HIS A 236 7.88 1.76 -14.43
CA HIS A 236 7.60 0.49 -15.11
C HIS A 236 7.95 0.52 -16.60
N ARG A 237 7.91 1.69 -17.26
CA ARG A 237 8.36 1.83 -18.67
C ARG A 237 9.88 1.67 -18.81
N TRP A 238 10.66 2.16 -17.84
CA TRP A 238 12.10 1.85 -17.75
C TRP A 238 12.36 0.36 -17.51
N ILE A 239 11.56 -0.28 -16.64
CA ILE A 239 11.63 -1.73 -16.40
C ILE A 239 11.32 -2.53 -17.66
N PHE A 240 10.15 -2.37 -18.28
CA PHE A 240 9.73 -3.27 -19.36
C PHE A 240 10.30 -2.90 -20.73
N ASN A 241 10.28 -1.61 -21.11
CA ASN A 241 10.61 -1.21 -22.49
C ASN A 241 12.10 -0.89 -22.72
N ALA A 242 12.87 -0.64 -21.65
CA ALA A 242 14.32 -0.48 -21.72
C ALA A 242 15.05 -1.71 -21.17
N ILE A 243 15.04 -1.93 -19.84
CA ILE A 243 15.82 -3.00 -19.20
C ILE A 243 15.33 -4.39 -19.65
N GLY A 244 14.04 -4.68 -19.51
CA GLY A 244 13.43 -5.95 -19.89
C GLY A 244 13.59 -6.24 -21.39
N LYS A 245 13.51 -5.22 -22.24
CA LYS A 245 13.76 -5.38 -23.68
C LYS A 245 15.23 -5.68 -24.01
N GLN A 246 16.18 -5.22 -23.19
CA GLN A 246 17.61 -5.52 -23.35
C GLN A 246 17.99 -6.89 -22.77
N LEU A 247 17.42 -7.27 -21.62
CA LEU A 247 17.70 -8.55 -20.95
C LEU A 247 16.87 -9.73 -21.48
N ASN A 248 15.74 -9.44 -22.13
CA ASN A 248 14.71 -10.39 -22.57
C ASN A 248 14.42 -11.51 -21.54
N PRO A 249 14.02 -11.16 -20.30
CA PRO A 249 13.80 -12.14 -19.25
C PRO A 249 12.59 -13.01 -19.55
N GLU A 250 12.52 -14.25 -19.07
CA GLU A 250 11.27 -15.04 -19.18
C GLU A 250 10.22 -14.53 -18.17
N ILE A 251 10.63 -14.19 -16.94
CA ILE A 251 9.75 -13.71 -15.87
C ILE A 251 10.25 -12.37 -15.31
N CYS A 252 9.34 -11.41 -15.13
CA CYS A 252 9.58 -10.14 -14.45
C CYS A 252 8.74 -10.03 -13.18
N VAL A 253 9.39 -9.90 -12.02
CA VAL A 253 8.76 -9.67 -10.71
C VAL A 253 8.73 -8.17 -10.44
N LEU A 254 7.58 -7.64 -10.01
CA LEU A 254 7.41 -6.25 -9.57
C LEU A 254 7.32 -6.20 -8.05
N VAL A 255 8.13 -5.34 -7.44
CA VAL A 255 8.18 -5.06 -6.00
C VAL A 255 8.16 -3.55 -5.79
N ASP A 256 7.27 -3.04 -4.93
CA ASP A 256 7.40 -1.66 -4.44
C ASP A 256 8.40 -1.60 -3.29
N ALA A 257 9.27 -0.58 -3.28
CA ALA A 257 10.12 -0.30 -2.13
C ALA A 257 9.29 -0.15 -0.83
N GLY A 258 9.87 -0.62 0.27
CA GLY A 258 9.15 -0.89 1.51
C GLY A 258 8.51 -2.27 1.57
N THR A 259 8.07 -2.86 0.46
CA THR A 259 7.48 -4.21 0.48
C THR A 259 8.56 -5.26 0.73
N LYS A 260 8.33 -6.14 1.70
CA LYS A 260 9.27 -7.16 2.15
C LYS A 260 8.79 -8.54 1.65
N PRO A 261 9.46 -9.15 0.65
CA PRO A 261 9.15 -10.52 0.24
C PRO A 261 9.45 -11.51 1.37
N GLY A 262 8.55 -12.47 1.61
CA GLY A 262 8.78 -13.55 2.57
C GLY A 262 9.88 -14.52 2.13
N HIS A 263 10.39 -15.35 3.05
CA HIS A 263 11.35 -16.42 2.72
C HIS A 263 10.80 -17.34 1.62
N LYS A 264 11.57 -17.53 0.55
CA LYS A 264 11.21 -18.27 -0.68
C LYS A 264 9.95 -17.79 -1.42
N SER A 265 9.44 -16.60 -1.12
CA SER A 265 8.28 -16.02 -1.82
C SER A 265 8.53 -15.82 -3.31
N ILE A 266 9.71 -15.31 -3.70
CA ILE A 266 10.07 -15.09 -5.11
C ILE A 266 10.27 -16.43 -5.83
N TYR A 267 10.87 -17.41 -5.16
CA TYR A 267 10.97 -18.79 -5.65
C TYR A 267 9.58 -19.36 -5.96
N HIS A 268 8.60 -19.18 -5.09
CA HIS A 268 7.23 -19.69 -5.31
C HIS A 268 6.47 -18.96 -6.44
N LEU A 269 6.76 -17.68 -6.73
CA LEU A 269 6.22 -17.01 -7.92
C LEU A 269 6.82 -17.64 -9.19
N TRP A 270 8.15 -17.76 -9.25
CA TRP A 270 8.86 -18.40 -10.37
C TRP A 270 8.38 -19.85 -10.60
N GLU A 271 8.23 -20.63 -9.52
CA GLU A 271 7.76 -22.01 -9.53
C GLU A 271 6.35 -22.14 -10.12
N ALA A 272 5.48 -21.13 -9.96
CA ALA A 272 4.16 -21.11 -10.58
C ALA A 272 4.23 -20.94 -12.11
N PHE A 273 5.16 -20.14 -12.64
CA PHE A 273 5.39 -20.01 -14.08
C PHE A 273 6.08 -21.23 -14.68
N TYR A 274 7.03 -21.82 -13.97
CA TYR A 274 7.72 -23.03 -14.41
C TYR A 274 6.75 -24.23 -14.54
N ASN A 275 5.79 -24.35 -13.62
CA ASN A 275 4.78 -25.41 -13.64
C ASN A 275 3.55 -25.12 -14.54
N ASN A 276 3.45 -23.94 -15.17
CA ASN A 276 2.34 -23.61 -16.07
C ASN A 276 2.79 -22.62 -17.16
N GLU A 277 3.11 -23.14 -18.34
CA GLU A 277 3.51 -22.35 -19.52
C GLU A 277 2.49 -21.27 -19.91
N ASN A 278 1.20 -21.49 -19.68
CA ASN A 278 0.11 -20.55 -19.96
C ASN A 278 -0.13 -19.53 -18.83
N LEU A 279 0.66 -19.53 -17.75
CA LEU A 279 0.60 -18.48 -16.73
C LEU A 279 1.21 -17.20 -17.31
N GLY A 280 0.40 -16.16 -17.51
CA GLY A 280 0.84 -14.84 -17.99
C GLY A 280 1.19 -13.88 -16.86
N GLY A 281 0.59 -14.06 -15.68
CA GLY A 281 0.90 -13.28 -14.48
C GLY A 281 0.42 -13.95 -13.19
N CYS A 282 1.04 -13.64 -12.05
CA CYS A 282 0.56 -14.08 -10.74
C CYS A 282 0.94 -13.12 -9.61
N CYS A 283 0.33 -13.30 -8.42
CA CYS A 283 0.68 -12.55 -7.22
C CYS A 283 0.66 -13.40 -5.95
N GLY A 284 1.39 -12.95 -4.93
CA GLY A 284 1.42 -13.55 -3.61
C GLY A 284 0.33 -13.03 -2.66
N GLU A 285 0.33 -13.58 -1.45
CA GLU A 285 -0.43 -13.08 -0.31
C GLU A 285 0.25 -11.83 0.28
N ILE A 286 -0.33 -10.65 0.03
CA ILE A 286 0.10 -9.40 0.67
C ILE A 286 -0.62 -9.25 2.02
N TYR A 287 0.15 -9.03 3.08
CA TYR A 287 -0.34 -8.76 4.44
C TYR A 287 0.32 -7.50 5.03
N THR A 288 -0.29 -6.90 6.06
CA THR A 288 0.24 -5.69 6.69
C THR A 288 1.27 -6.00 7.77
N ILE A 289 2.14 -5.03 8.09
CA ILE A 289 2.95 -5.12 9.32
C ILE A 289 2.05 -5.33 10.54
N GLY A 290 2.44 -6.29 11.39
CA GLY A 290 1.70 -6.68 12.59
C GLY A 290 2.10 -5.92 13.87
N GLY A 291 1.80 -6.53 15.02
CA GLY A 291 2.18 -5.99 16.33
C GLY A 291 1.46 -4.69 16.67
N LYS A 292 2.17 -3.73 17.27
CA LYS A 292 1.59 -2.49 17.83
C LYS A 292 0.79 -1.66 16.82
N LYS A 293 1.10 -1.71 15.52
CA LYS A 293 0.31 -1.00 14.48
C LYS A 293 -1.15 -1.45 14.41
N LEU A 294 -1.46 -2.71 14.79
CA LEU A 294 -2.82 -3.26 14.80
C LEU A 294 -3.72 -2.67 15.91
N LEU A 295 -3.17 -1.86 16.83
CA LEU A 295 -3.99 -1.07 17.76
C LEU A 295 -4.70 0.11 17.07
N ASN A 296 -4.23 0.52 15.88
CA ASN A 296 -4.93 1.49 15.05
C ASN A 296 -6.07 0.78 14.27
N PRO A 297 -7.35 1.17 14.46
CA PRO A 297 -8.48 0.48 13.84
C PRO A 297 -8.48 0.58 12.31
N LEU A 298 -7.85 1.60 11.71
CA LEU A 298 -7.70 1.70 10.25
C LEU A 298 -6.77 0.62 9.72
N VAL A 299 -5.64 0.40 10.40
CA VAL A 299 -4.65 -0.63 10.06
C VAL A 299 -5.26 -2.03 10.26
N ALA A 300 -5.97 -2.23 11.37
CA ALA A 300 -6.66 -3.50 11.64
C ALA A 300 -7.74 -3.83 10.59
N ALA A 301 -8.57 -2.86 10.21
CA ALA A 301 -9.58 -3.03 9.16
C ALA A 301 -8.95 -3.30 7.79
N GLN A 302 -7.87 -2.58 7.43
CA GLN A 302 -7.13 -2.79 6.19
C GLN A 302 -6.51 -4.20 6.12
N ASN A 303 -5.93 -4.68 7.23
CA ASN A 303 -5.37 -6.02 7.31
C ASN A 303 -6.45 -7.11 7.21
N PHE A 304 -7.60 -6.91 7.86
CA PHE A 304 -8.75 -7.81 7.74
C PHE A 304 -9.25 -7.89 6.29
N GLU A 305 -9.38 -6.75 5.59
CA GLU A 305 -9.80 -6.72 4.18
C GLU A 305 -8.80 -7.44 3.26
N TYR A 306 -7.49 -7.17 3.41
CA TYR A 306 -6.45 -7.91 2.70
C TYR A 306 -6.55 -9.42 2.96
N LYS A 307 -6.75 -9.83 4.22
CA LYS A 307 -6.83 -11.24 4.59
C LYS A 307 -8.08 -11.91 4.02
N MET A 308 -9.24 -11.24 4.05
CA MET A 308 -10.48 -11.73 3.45
C MET A 308 -10.35 -11.87 1.93
N SER A 309 -9.79 -10.87 1.24
CA SER A 309 -9.59 -10.90 -0.22
C SER A 309 -8.61 -12.01 -0.64
N ASN A 310 -7.51 -12.20 0.09
CA ASN A 310 -6.54 -13.28 -0.18
C ASN A 310 -7.08 -14.69 0.20
N ILE A 311 -8.05 -14.81 1.11
CA ILE A 311 -8.67 -16.10 1.48
C ILE A 311 -9.85 -16.46 0.57
N LEU A 312 -10.66 -15.50 0.12
CA LEU A 312 -11.91 -15.77 -0.60
C LEU A 312 -11.83 -15.37 -2.07
N ASP A 313 -11.63 -14.07 -2.35
CA ASP A 313 -11.75 -13.54 -3.70
C ASP A 313 -10.61 -14.00 -4.62
N LYS A 314 -9.34 -13.89 -4.20
CA LYS A 314 -8.20 -14.32 -5.04
C LYS A 314 -8.17 -15.84 -5.33
N PRO A 315 -8.49 -16.74 -4.38
CA PRO A 315 -8.65 -18.17 -4.66
C PRO A 315 -9.79 -18.48 -5.64
N LEU A 316 -10.95 -17.80 -5.50
CA LEU A 316 -12.07 -17.88 -6.46
C LEU A 316 -11.63 -17.45 -7.86
N GLU A 317 -11.09 -16.23 -7.97
CA GLU A 317 -10.59 -15.62 -9.21
C GLU A 317 -9.52 -16.50 -9.89
N SER A 318 -8.49 -16.93 -9.14
CA SER A 318 -7.43 -17.81 -9.63
C SER A 318 -7.92 -19.20 -10.04
N SER A 319 -9.11 -19.62 -9.62
CA SER A 319 -9.71 -20.88 -10.08
C SER A 319 -10.24 -20.78 -11.50
N PHE A 320 -10.80 -19.62 -11.86
CA PHE A 320 -11.23 -19.30 -13.23
C PHE A 320 -10.07 -18.88 -14.15
N GLY A 321 -8.87 -18.68 -13.61
CA GLY A 321 -7.70 -18.25 -14.37
C GLY A 321 -7.68 -16.75 -14.69
N TYR A 322 -8.48 -15.93 -14.00
CA TYR A 322 -8.48 -14.47 -14.11
C TYR A 322 -8.51 -13.86 -12.70
N VAL A 323 -7.41 -13.21 -12.32
CA VAL A 323 -7.27 -12.43 -11.08
C VAL A 323 -7.50 -10.97 -11.41
N SER A 324 -8.44 -10.32 -10.73
CA SER A 324 -8.93 -8.99 -11.10
C SER A 324 -7.91 -7.87 -10.80
N VAL A 325 -6.92 -8.14 -9.94
CA VAL A 325 -5.75 -7.29 -9.70
C VAL A 325 -4.54 -8.12 -9.28
N LEU A 326 -3.45 -8.01 -10.05
CA LEU A 326 -2.11 -8.43 -9.65
C LEU A 326 -1.35 -7.18 -9.16
N PRO A 327 -1.29 -6.94 -7.83
CA PRO A 327 -0.80 -5.67 -7.29
C PRO A 327 0.67 -5.45 -7.60
N GLY A 328 1.01 -4.30 -8.18
CA GLY A 328 2.38 -3.90 -8.51
C GLY A 328 3.32 -3.70 -7.31
N ALA A 329 2.84 -3.93 -6.08
CA ALA A 329 3.67 -3.96 -4.87
C ALA A 329 4.33 -5.34 -4.64
N PHE A 330 3.68 -6.43 -5.06
CA PHE A 330 4.27 -7.77 -5.09
C PHE A 330 3.50 -8.69 -6.06
N SER A 331 3.93 -8.70 -7.31
CA SER A 331 3.38 -9.53 -8.39
C SER A 331 4.49 -9.94 -9.37
N ALA A 332 4.17 -10.84 -10.29
CA ALA A 332 5.09 -11.25 -11.34
C ALA A 332 4.33 -11.50 -12.65
N TYR A 333 5.03 -11.32 -13.77
CA TYR A 333 4.50 -11.38 -15.12
C TYR A 333 5.48 -12.14 -16.02
N ARG A 334 4.96 -12.97 -16.92
CA ARG A 334 5.78 -13.60 -17.96
C ARG A 334 6.03 -12.57 -19.06
N PHE A 335 7.29 -12.25 -19.36
CA PHE A 335 7.64 -11.08 -20.17
C PHE A 335 7.07 -11.14 -21.59
N ARG A 336 7.07 -12.33 -22.20
CA ARG A 336 6.46 -12.58 -23.53
C ARG A 336 4.93 -12.41 -23.55
N ALA A 337 4.26 -12.67 -22.42
CA ALA A 337 2.81 -12.54 -22.32
C ALA A 337 2.37 -11.07 -22.38
N ILE A 338 3.06 -10.20 -21.64
CA ILE A 338 2.75 -8.76 -21.56
C ILE A 338 3.13 -7.96 -22.83
N GLN A 339 4.00 -8.48 -23.72
CA GLN A 339 4.40 -7.77 -24.94
C GLN A 339 3.24 -7.44 -25.88
N GLY A 340 3.36 -6.28 -26.55
CA GLY A 340 2.36 -5.71 -27.44
C GLY A 340 1.23 -5.04 -26.69
N ARG A 341 0.00 -5.29 -27.14
CA ARG A 341 -1.24 -4.65 -26.66
C ARG A 341 -1.36 -4.51 -25.12
N PRO A 342 -1.00 -5.50 -24.26
CA PRO A 342 -1.13 -5.34 -22.80
C PRO A 342 -0.23 -4.23 -22.24
N LEU A 343 1.05 -4.16 -22.63
CA LEU A 343 1.94 -3.04 -22.25
C LEU A 343 1.58 -1.73 -22.95
N GLU A 344 1.10 -1.76 -24.20
CA GLU A 344 0.63 -0.56 -24.90
C GLU A 344 -0.53 0.11 -24.17
N GLN A 345 -1.52 -0.68 -23.71
CA GLN A 345 -2.60 -0.17 -22.87
C GLN A 345 -2.09 0.27 -21.49
N TYR A 346 -1.22 -0.52 -20.84
CA TYR A 346 -0.67 -0.18 -19.52
C TYR A 346 0.05 1.19 -19.51
N PHE A 347 0.86 1.49 -20.54
CA PHE A 347 1.55 2.76 -20.68
C PHE A 347 0.72 3.89 -21.27
N HIS A 348 -0.51 3.64 -21.70
CA HIS A 348 -1.40 4.68 -22.22
C HIS A 348 -1.70 5.76 -21.15
N GLY A 349 -1.71 5.37 -19.87
CA GLY A 349 -1.81 6.28 -18.72
C GLY A 349 -0.54 7.06 -18.35
N ASP A 350 0.57 6.90 -19.07
CA ASP A 350 1.85 7.56 -18.75
C ASP A 350 1.81 9.07 -19.08
N HIS A 351 1.73 9.90 -18.04
CA HIS A 351 1.77 11.36 -18.15
C HIS A 351 2.98 11.91 -18.93
N SER A 352 4.13 11.22 -18.93
CA SER A 352 5.30 11.67 -19.70
C SER A 352 5.14 11.50 -21.22
N LEU A 353 4.21 10.64 -21.66
CA LEU A 353 3.84 10.50 -23.07
C LEU A 353 2.80 11.53 -23.53
N ALA A 354 2.14 12.25 -22.62
CA ALA A 354 1.09 13.22 -22.93
C ALA A 354 1.52 14.25 -23.99
N ALA A 355 2.73 14.80 -23.84
CA ALA A 355 3.31 15.77 -24.76
C ALA A 355 3.78 15.17 -26.10
N ARG A 356 4.07 13.86 -26.16
CA ARG A 356 4.48 13.15 -27.39
C ARG A 356 3.28 12.62 -28.18
N LEU A 357 2.19 12.21 -27.50
CA LEU A 357 1.00 11.61 -28.10
C LEU A 357 -0.14 12.62 -28.37
N GLY A 358 -0.12 13.78 -27.72
CA GLY A 358 -1.12 14.84 -27.92
C GLY A 358 -2.56 14.33 -27.67
N PRO A 359 -3.49 14.48 -28.63
CA PRO A 359 -4.86 13.95 -28.52
C PRO A 359 -4.94 12.42 -28.34
N LYS A 360 -3.91 11.66 -28.74
CA LYS A 360 -3.86 10.21 -28.52
C LYS A 360 -3.33 9.83 -27.13
N GLY A 361 -2.82 10.79 -26.36
CA GLY A 361 -2.37 10.57 -24.98
C GLY A 361 -3.41 10.97 -23.96
N ILE A 362 -3.01 10.98 -22.68
CA ILE A 362 -3.89 11.32 -21.54
C ILE A 362 -4.56 12.70 -21.65
N ASN A 363 -4.04 13.63 -22.47
CA ASN A 363 -4.66 14.93 -22.69
C ASN A 363 -6.02 14.82 -23.41
N GLY A 364 -6.11 13.98 -24.46
CA GLY A 364 -7.35 13.75 -25.22
C GLY A 364 -8.29 12.70 -24.61
N MET A 365 -7.89 12.00 -23.54
CA MET A 365 -8.74 11.02 -22.87
C MET A 365 -9.95 11.64 -22.16
N SER A 366 -11.08 10.94 -22.21
CA SER A 366 -12.23 11.21 -21.35
C SER A 366 -11.92 11.01 -19.86
N ILE A 367 -12.72 11.62 -18.98
CA ILE A 367 -12.61 11.42 -17.53
C ILE A 367 -12.79 9.95 -17.12
N PHE A 368 -13.60 9.17 -17.86
CA PHE A 368 -13.75 7.74 -17.62
C PHE A 368 -12.43 6.99 -17.88
N GLN A 369 -11.80 7.21 -19.04
CA GLN A 369 -10.49 6.64 -19.37
C GLN A 369 -9.41 7.08 -18.37
N LYS A 370 -9.39 8.38 -17.99
CA LYS A 370 -8.48 8.90 -16.96
C LYS A 370 -8.65 8.21 -15.59
N ASN A 371 -9.88 7.85 -15.20
CA ASN A 371 -10.12 7.07 -13.99
C ASN A 371 -9.72 5.60 -14.15
N MET A 372 -9.86 5.01 -15.35
CA MET A 372 -9.41 3.64 -15.64
C MET A 372 -7.91 3.44 -15.33
N PHE A 373 -7.08 4.40 -15.73
CA PHE A 373 -5.63 4.42 -15.44
C PHE A 373 -5.27 4.81 -13.99
N LEU A 374 -6.24 4.89 -13.06
CA LEU A 374 -5.99 4.88 -11.60
C LEU A 374 -5.91 3.46 -11.01
N ALA A 375 -6.16 2.44 -11.84
CA ALA A 375 -6.00 1.02 -11.53
C ALA A 375 -5.35 0.31 -12.74
N GLU A 376 -4.21 0.82 -13.17
CA GLU A 376 -3.41 0.33 -14.30
C GLU A 376 -3.15 -1.18 -14.23
N ASP A 377 -2.89 -1.70 -13.03
CA ASP A 377 -2.66 -3.14 -12.79
C ASP A 377 -3.88 -3.99 -13.17
N ARG A 378 -5.12 -3.47 -13.00
CA ARG A 378 -6.35 -4.18 -13.41
C ARG A 378 -6.50 -4.23 -14.93
N ILE A 379 -6.08 -3.16 -15.63
CA ILE A 379 -6.09 -3.11 -17.10
C ILE A 379 -5.11 -4.14 -17.65
N LEU A 380 -3.89 -4.20 -17.11
CA LEU A 380 -2.89 -5.20 -17.52
C LEU A 380 -3.38 -6.64 -17.28
N CYS A 381 -4.07 -6.89 -16.17
CA CYS A 381 -4.69 -8.19 -15.89
C CYS A 381 -5.76 -8.56 -16.94
N PHE A 382 -6.65 -7.62 -17.30
CA PHE A 382 -7.67 -7.86 -18.31
C PHE A 382 -7.06 -8.07 -19.71
N GLU A 383 -6.19 -7.16 -20.14
CA GLU A 383 -5.56 -7.18 -21.47
C GLU A 383 -4.64 -8.39 -21.69
N LEU A 384 -4.07 -8.98 -20.61
CA LEU A 384 -3.37 -10.26 -20.67
C LEU A 384 -4.29 -11.42 -21.07
N VAL A 385 -5.43 -11.57 -20.38
CA VAL A 385 -6.37 -12.68 -20.60
C VAL A 385 -7.22 -12.46 -21.86
N ALA A 386 -7.48 -11.20 -22.22
CA ALA A 386 -8.16 -10.81 -23.46
C ALA A 386 -7.23 -10.73 -24.70
N LYS A 387 -5.95 -11.10 -24.57
CA LYS A 387 -4.96 -11.00 -25.66
C LYS A 387 -5.34 -11.92 -26.83
N GLN A 388 -5.64 -11.33 -27.98
CA GLN A 388 -6.15 -12.03 -29.15
C GLN A 388 -5.19 -13.13 -29.64
N GLY A 389 -5.72 -14.33 -29.89
CA GLY A 389 -4.98 -15.50 -30.36
C GLY A 389 -4.22 -16.28 -29.29
N GLU A 390 -4.17 -15.75 -28.06
CA GLU A 390 -3.38 -16.29 -26.95
C GLU A 390 -4.27 -16.94 -25.89
N LYS A 391 -3.67 -17.65 -24.92
CA LYS A 391 -4.38 -18.39 -23.86
C LYS A 391 -3.81 -18.13 -22.47
N TRP A 392 -3.38 -16.89 -22.22
CA TRP A 392 -2.79 -16.48 -20.95
C TRP A 392 -3.80 -16.56 -19.80
N THR A 393 -3.34 -17.10 -18.68
CA THR A 393 -4.09 -17.22 -17.41
C THR A 393 -3.38 -16.44 -16.31
N LEU A 394 -4.14 -15.98 -15.32
CA LEU A 394 -3.62 -15.32 -14.12
C LEU A 394 -3.82 -16.19 -12.88
N GLY A 395 -2.86 -16.16 -11.96
CA GLY A 395 -2.84 -17.00 -10.78
C GLY A 395 -2.63 -16.27 -9.46
N TYR A 396 -3.12 -16.86 -8.37
CA TYR A 396 -2.79 -16.49 -7.01
C TYR A 396 -1.94 -17.60 -6.37
N VAL A 397 -0.80 -17.21 -5.77
CA VAL A 397 0.20 -18.14 -5.23
C VAL A 397 0.28 -17.96 -3.72
N LYS A 398 -0.60 -18.65 -2.97
CA LYS A 398 -0.67 -18.52 -1.50
C LYS A 398 0.64 -18.81 -0.75
N ALA A 399 1.50 -19.68 -1.30
CA ALA A 399 2.82 -19.98 -0.70
C ALA A 399 3.83 -18.83 -0.85
N SER A 400 3.57 -17.89 -1.76
CA SER A 400 4.35 -16.67 -1.91
C SER A 400 3.70 -15.57 -1.07
N THR A 401 4.44 -14.97 -0.14
CA THR A 401 3.91 -13.95 0.77
C THR A 401 4.77 -12.69 0.76
N ALA A 402 4.17 -11.53 1.04
CA ALA A 402 4.90 -10.28 1.23
C ALA A 402 4.23 -9.37 2.27
N GLU A 403 5.07 -8.69 3.05
CA GLU A 403 4.68 -7.76 4.11
C GLU A 403 4.82 -6.32 3.61
N THR A 404 3.77 -5.49 3.78
CA THR A 404 3.77 -4.10 3.30
C THR A 404 3.15 -3.13 4.32
N ASP A 405 3.44 -1.85 4.16
CA ASP A 405 2.88 -0.76 4.99
C ASP A 405 1.51 -0.30 4.45
N VAL A 406 0.71 0.33 5.33
CA VAL A 406 -0.66 0.78 5.03
C VAL A 406 -0.94 2.14 5.68
N PRO A 407 -1.94 2.91 5.19
CA PRO A 407 -2.28 4.22 5.74
C PRO A 407 -2.61 4.17 7.24
N GLU A 408 -1.94 5.00 8.03
CA GLU A 408 -2.18 5.11 9.48
C GLU A 408 -3.14 6.28 9.81
N THR A 409 -3.33 7.24 8.90
CA THR A 409 -4.25 8.37 9.09
C THR A 409 -5.49 8.33 8.18
N CYS A 410 -6.60 8.89 8.67
CA CYS A 410 -7.86 8.99 7.92
C CYS A 410 -7.70 9.68 6.56
N ALA A 411 -6.87 10.73 6.47
CA ALA A 411 -6.70 11.50 5.23
C ALA A 411 -5.94 10.72 4.14
N GLU A 412 -4.96 9.90 4.54
CA GLU A 412 -4.23 9.02 3.62
C GLU A 412 -5.10 7.84 3.19
N PHE A 413 -5.86 7.26 4.12
CA PHE A 413 -6.83 6.19 3.85
C PHE A 413 -7.89 6.65 2.83
N ILE A 414 -8.52 7.81 3.06
CA ILE A 414 -9.48 8.40 2.09
C ILE A 414 -8.80 8.64 0.73
N GLY A 415 -7.56 9.15 0.72
CA GLY A 415 -6.78 9.37 -0.50
C GLY A 415 -6.50 8.07 -1.28
N GLN A 416 -6.20 6.98 -0.58
CA GLN A 416 -6.00 5.65 -1.14
C GLN A 416 -7.31 5.07 -1.70
N ARG A 417 -8.38 5.08 -0.89
CA ARG A 417 -9.69 4.52 -1.27
C ARG A 417 -10.30 5.25 -2.46
N ARG A 418 -10.20 6.58 -2.54
CA ARG A 418 -10.63 7.36 -3.72
C ARG A 418 -9.97 6.87 -5.01
N ARG A 419 -8.67 6.56 -4.99
CA ARG A 419 -7.95 6.02 -6.16
C ARG A 419 -8.47 4.62 -6.53
N TRP A 420 -8.49 3.72 -5.56
CA TRP A 420 -8.83 2.32 -5.78
C TRP A 420 -10.29 2.10 -6.18
N LEU A 421 -11.24 2.83 -5.59
CA LEU A 421 -12.67 2.71 -5.90
C LEU A 421 -12.95 3.24 -7.31
N ASN A 422 -12.47 4.45 -7.65
CA ASN A 422 -12.63 5.03 -8.99
C ASN A 422 -12.02 4.15 -10.09
N GLY A 423 -10.78 3.68 -9.88
CA GLY A 423 -10.10 2.81 -10.83
C GLY A 423 -10.75 1.43 -10.96
N SER A 424 -11.18 0.82 -9.85
CA SER A 424 -11.89 -0.47 -9.88
C SER A 424 -13.26 -0.34 -10.55
N PHE A 425 -14.00 0.75 -10.33
CA PHE A 425 -15.26 1.03 -11.02
C PHE A 425 -15.07 1.14 -12.54
N ALA A 426 -14.13 1.99 -12.98
CA ALA A 426 -13.86 2.17 -14.40
C ALA A 426 -13.35 0.87 -15.07
N ALA A 427 -12.44 0.13 -14.42
CA ALA A 427 -11.97 -1.16 -14.91
C ALA A 427 -13.08 -2.23 -14.94
N SER A 428 -14.04 -2.23 -14.00
CA SER A 428 -15.16 -3.18 -13.99
C SER A 428 -16.17 -2.91 -15.11
N VAL A 429 -16.38 -1.63 -15.45
CA VAL A 429 -17.20 -1.22 -16.60
C VAL A 429 -16.49 -1.54 -17.93
N TYR A 430 -15.17 -1.38 -18.00
CA TYR A 430 -14.37 -1.73 -19.19
C TYR A 430 -14.35 -3.24 -19.47
N SER A 431 -14.18 -4.05 -18.42
CA SER A 431 -13.99 -5.50 -18.50
C SER A 431 -15.29 -6.32 -18.44
N LEU A 432 -16.44 -5.75 -18.84
CA LEU A 432 -17.82 -6.12 -18.46
C LEU A 432 -18.22 -7.61 -18.62
N ALA A 433 -17.67 -8.48 -17.77
CA ALA A 433 -18.08 -9.86 -17.59
C ALA A 433 -19.28 -9.96 -16.64
N LEU A 434 -20.07 -11.04 -16.74
CA LEU A 434 -21.31 -11.21 -15.95
C LEU A 434 -21.11 -11.04 -14.43
N TYR A 435 -20.02 -11.60 -13.88
CA TYR A 435 -19.68 -11.43 -12.46
C TYR A 435 -19.35 -9.98 -12.11
N ASN A 436 -18.56 -9.29 -12.96
CA ASN A 436 -18.21 -7.89 -12.76
C ASN A 436 -19.46 -7.00 -12.84
N ALA A 437 -20.38 -7.27 -13.77
CA ALA A 437 -21.65 -6.55 -13.90
C ALA A 437 -22.56 -6.72 -12.66
N LEU A 438 -22.67 -7.94 -12.12
CA LEU A 438 -23.42 -8.20 -10.88
C LEU A 438 -22.76 -7.51 -9.67
N SER A 439 -21.44 -7.61 -9.53
CA SER A 439 -20.69 -6.94 -8.46
C SER A 439 -20.81 -5.41 -8.55
N LEU A 440 -20.78 -4.87 -9.76
CA LEU A 440 -20.95 -3.44 -10.05
C LEU A 440 -22.35 -2.96 -9.65
N PHE A 441 -23.41 -3.73 -9.93
CA PHE A 441 -24.78 -3.43 -9.51
C PHE A 441 -24.91 -3.35 -7.98
N PHE A 442 -24.40 -4.35 -7.25
CA PHE A 442 -24.43 -4.33 -5.78
C PHE A 442 -23.58 -3.19 -5.19
N SER A 443 -22.46 -2.84 -5.82
CA SER A 443 -21.63 -1.70 -5.42
C SER A 443 -22.30 -0.35 -5.69
N TRP A 444 -22.98 -0.20 -6.84
CA TRP A 444 -23.72 1.01 -7.21
C TRP A 444 -24.82 1.32 -6.19
N PHE A 445 -25.62 0.33 -5.82
CA PHE A 445 -26.68 0.46 -4.81
C PHE A 445 -26.20 0.25 -3.37
N GLY A 446 -24.89 0.26 -3.12
CA GLY A 446 -24.31 -0.04 -1.81
C GLY A 446 -24.76 0.91 -0.69
N LEU A 447 -24.96 2.19 -1.00
CA LEU A 447 -25.43 3.20 -0.03
C LEU A 447 -26.87 2.91 0.42
N ALA A 448 -27.77 2.67 -0.53
CA ALA A 448 -29.15 2.26 -0.25
C ALA A 448 -29.20 0.93 0.48
N ASN A 449 -28.41 -0.07 0.05
CA ASN A 449 -28.38 -1.38 0.66
C ASN A 449 -27.86 -1.36 2.10
N MET A 450 -26.85 -0.56 2.43
CA MET A 450 -26.40 -0.38 3.82
C MET A 450 -27.45 0.32 4.68
N TRP A 451 -28.07 1.41 4.19
CA TRP A 451 -29.14 2.11 4.90
C TRP A 451 -30.36 1.20 5.16
N LEU A 452 -30.78 0.43 4.16
CA LEU A 452 -31.89 -0.53 4.28
C LEU A 452 -31.52 -1.67 5.23
N THR A 453 -30.33 -2.26 5.11
CA THR A 453 -29.86 -3.30 6.05
C THR A 453 -29.85 -2.78 7.48
N PHE A 454 -29.29 -1.59 7.73
CA PHE A 454 -29.25 -0.97 9.05
C PHE A 454 -30.66 -0.72 9.61
N SER A 455 -31.49 0.03 8.87
CA SER A 455 -32.81 0.46 9.32
C SER A 455 -33.82 -0.69 9.47
N ILE A 456 -33.72 -1.76 8.66
CA ILE A 456 -34.59 -2.93 8.75
C ILE A 456 -34.20 -3.80 9.95
N ILE A 457 -32.91 -4.10 10.15
CA ILE A 457 -32.46 -5.02 11.20
C ILE A 457 -32.80 -4.48 12.59
N ILE A 458 -32.55 -3.18 12.86
CA ILE A 458 -32.86 -2.59 14.16
C ILE A 458 -34.38 -2.56 14.43
N ASP A 459 -35.20 -2.37 13.39
CA ASP A 459 -36.68 -2.41 13.47
C ASP A 459 -37.27 -3.82 13.65
N LEU A 460 -36.46 -4.87 13.53
CA LEU A 460 -36.88 -6.24 13.81
C LEU A 460 -36.64 -6.63 15.29
N VAL A 461 -35.68 -5.99 15.97
CA VAL A 461 -35.35 -6.27 17.38
C VAL A 461 -36.55 -6.16 18.35
N PRO A 462 -37.45 -5.15 18.25
CA PRO A 462 -38.61 -5.05 19.13
C PRO A 462 -39.65 -6.15 18.93
N LYS A 463 -39.60 -6.85 17.79
CA LYS A 463 -40.53 -7.93 17.42
C LYS A 463 -40.06 -9.31 17.88
N ILE A 464 -38.99 -9.37 18.68
CA ILE A 464 -38.44 -10.61 19.21
C ILE A 464 -39.15 -10.95 20.52
N PRO A 465 -39.73 -12.17 20.65
CA PRO A 465 -40.38 -12.60 21.88
C PRO A 465 -39.47 -12.45 23.10
N GLY A 466 -39.95 -11.63 24.05
CA GLY A 466 -39.26 -11.20 25.27
C GLY A 466 -38.76 -9.74 25.27
N LEU A 467 -38.55 -9.12 24.10
CA LEU A 467 -38.12 -7.72 23.96
C LEU A 467 -39.27 -6.74 23.67
N GLU A 468 -40.45 -7.24 23.30
CA GLU A 468 -41.66 -6.46 23.02
C GLU A 468 -42.03 -5.48 24.15
N LYS A 469 -41.79 -5.86 25.42
CA LYS A 469 -41.98 -4.99 26.60
C LYS A 469 -41.12 -3.72 26.61
N TYR A 470 -40.07 -3.66 25.78
CA TYR A 470 -39.21 -2.50 25.58
C TYR A 470 -39.45 -1.80 24.23
N ALA A 471 -40.51 -2.14 23.49
CA ALA A 471 -40.74 -1.62 22.14
C ALA A 471 -40.81 -0.09 22.07
N VAL A 472 -41.34 0.58 23.10
CA VAL A 472 -41.36 2.06 23.17
C VAL A 472 -39.94 2.64 23.30
N PHE A 473 -39.08 2.02 24.13
CA PHE A 473 -37.68 2.43 24.24
C PHE A 473 -36.93 2.23 22.92
N PHE A 474 -37.04 1.05 22.31
CA PHE A 474 -36.40 0.78 21.02
C PHE A 474 -36.94 1.66 19.90
N TYR A 475 -38.23 2.01 19.87
CA TYR A 475 -38.78 2.93 18.88
C TYR A 475 -38.05 4.28 18.88
N TRP A 476 -37.89 4.88 20.06
CA TRP A 476 -37.17 6.16 20.19
C TRP A 476 -35.66 5.99 19.94
N PHE A 477 -35.03 4.96 20.52
CA PHE A 477 -33.60 4.69 20.36
C PHE A 477 -33.23 4.45 18.89
N ASN A 478 -33.94 3.57 18.19
CA ASN A 478 -33.74 3.28 16.78
C ASN A 478 -33.95 4.54 15.92
N SER A 479 -34.94 5.36 16.25
CA SER A 479 -35.20 6.61 15.52
C SER A 479 -34.04 7.60 15.67
N VAL A 480 -33.50 7.78 16.88
CA VAL A 480 -32.30 8.60 17.10
C VAL A 480 -31.10 8.02 16.33
N MET A 481 -30.87 6.71 16.37
CA MET A 481 -29.78 6.07 15.59
C MET A 481 -29.94 6.27 14.07
N LYS A 482 -31.18 6.23 13.54
CA LYS A 482 -31.49 6.53 12.13
C LYS A 482 -31.20 7.99 11.77
N TYR A 483 -31.60 8.95 12.61
CA TYR A 483 -31.31 10.37 12.38
C TYR A 483 -29.80 10.67 12.46
N ILE A 484 -29.07 10.03 13.37
CA ILE A 484 -27.60 10.13 13.43
C ILE A 484 -26.98 9.57 12.14
N TYR A 485 -27.37 8.37 11.69
CA TYR A 485 -26.87 7.78 10.45
C TYR A 485 -27.09 8.72 9.25
N LEU A 486 -28.30 9.26 9.07
CA LEU A 486 -28.61 10.16 7.96
C LEU A 486 -27.90 11.51 8.08
N GLY A 487 -27.81 12.08 9.29
CA GLY A 487 -27.09 13.33 9.54
C GLY A 487 -25.60 13.21 9.20
N THR A 488 -24.93 12.17 9.70
CA THR A 488 -23.52 11.91 9.39
C THR A 488 -23.31 11.58 7.91
N LEU A 489 -24.26 10.91 7.25
CA LEU A 489 -24.22 10.66 5.81
C LEU A 489 -24.33 11.96 4.98
N CYS A 490 -25.29 12.84 5.30
CA CYS A 490 -25.41 14.16 4.67
C CYS A 490 -24.15 15.01 4.90
N MET A 491 -23.56 14.94 6.09
CA MET A 491 -22.28 15.56 6.41
C MET A 491 -21.13 15.01 5.53
N GLN A 492 -21.12 13.72 5.15
CA GLN A 492 -20.12 13.21 4.22
C GLN A 492 -20.25 13.84 2.83
N PHE A 493 -21.47 14.06 2.34
CA PHE A 493 -21.67 14.73 1.05
C PHE A 493 -21.14 16.17 1.07
N ILE A 494 -21.40 16.92 2.14
CA ILE A 494 -20.87 18.30 2.32
C ILE A 494 -19.33 18.29 2.34
N LEU A 495 -18.73 17.42 3.17
CA LEU A 495 -17.26 17.29 3.28
C LEU A 495 -16.58 16.78 2.00
N ALA A 496 -17.26 15.95 1.21
CA ALA A 496 -16.75 15.40 -0.05
C ALA A 496 -16.79 16.45 -1.17
N LEU A 497 -17.85 17.25 -1.26
CA LEU A 497 -17.95 18.37 -2.20
C LEU A 497 -16.86 19.42 -1.96
N ALA A 498 -16.51 19.68 -0.69
CA ALA A 498 -15.41 20.56 -0.32
C ALA A 498 -14.01 20.04 -0.70
N ASN A 499 -13.85 18.74 -0.99
CA ASN A 499 -12.64 18.11 -1.53
C ASN A 499 -11.32 18.36 -0.74
N ARG A 500 -11.40 18.64 0.58
CA ARG A 500 -10.24 18.98 1.45
C ARG A 500 -10.05 18.02 2.65
N PRO A 501 -9.91 16.69 2.46
CA PRO A 501 -9.78 15.73 3.57
C PRO A 501 -8.51 15.89 4.43
N LYS A 502 -7.48 16.60 3.95
CA LYS A 502 -6.30 16.96 4.75
C LYS A 502 -6.52 18.13 5.71
N SER A 503 -7.54 18.95 5.47
CA SER A 503 -7.99 20.06 6.33
C SER A 503 -8.96 19.51 7.38
N GLU A 504 -10.07 18.91 6.93
CA GLU A 504 -11.19 18.51 7.79
C GLU A 504 -10.99 17.16 8.51
N ARG A 505 -9.76 16.90 8.97
CA ARG A 505 -9.36 15.60 9.57
C ARG A 505 -10.25 15.21 10.74
N VAL A 506 -10.62 16.18 11.59
CA VAL A 506 -11.48 15.97 12.76
C VAL A 506 -12.88 15.52 12.34
N ALA A 507 -13.48 16.21 11.36
CA ALA A 507 -14.82 15.92 10.86
C ALA A 507 -14.93 14.50 10.25
N TYR A 508 -13.97 14.12 9.42
CA TYR A 508 -13.88 12.75 8.88
C TYR A 508 -13.62 11.71 9.98
N THR A 509 -12.75 12.00 10.94
CA THR A 509 -12.42 11.06 12.04
C THR A 509 -13.63 10.83 12.97
N ALA A 510 -14.35 11.88 13.33
CA ALA A 510 -15.60 11.77 14.10
C ALA A 510 -16.65 10.95 13.34
N SER A 511 -16.76 11.16 12.02
CA SER A 511 -17.68 10.40 11.16
C SER A 511 -17.35 8.89 11.12
N PHE A 512 -16.07 8.52 11.08
CA PHE A 512 -15.64 7.12 11.21
C PHE A 512 -16.05 6.51 12.55
N TYR A 513 -15.87 7.22 13.67
CA TYR A 513 -16.29 6.72 14.99
C TYR A 513 -17.81 6.56 15.11
N VAL A 514 -18.61 7.48 14.55
CA VAL A 514 -20.07 7.36 14.53
C VAL A 514 -20.50 6.13 13.71
N PHE A 515 -19.98 5.95 12.50
CA PHE A 515 -20.32 4.76 11.70
C PHE A 515 -19.81 3.45 12.33
N ALA A 516 -18.66 3.46 13.03
CA ALA A 516 -18.18 2.30 13.79
C ALA A 516 -19.12 1.94 14.95
N MET A 517 -19.60 2.93 15.71
CA MET A 517 -20.60 2.72 16.78
C MET A 517 -21.91 2.15 16.23
N LEU A 518 -22.41 2.70 15.12
CA LEU A 518 -23.63 2.23 14.46
C LEU A 518 -23.44 0.81 13.89
N ALA A 519 -22.25 0.46 13.40
CA ALA A 519 -21.92 -0.89 12.94
C ALA A 519 -21.82 -1.90 14.10
N VAL A 520 -21.26 -1.51 15.26
CA VAL A 520 -21.26 -2.36 16.47
C VAL A 520 -22.69 -2.59 16.97
N TYR A 521 -23.54 -1.56 16.97
CA TYR A 521 -24.95 -1.70 17.31
C TYR A 521 -25.69 -2.62 16.32
N LEU A 522 -25.45 -2.46 15.02
CA LEU A 522 -26.00 -3.34 13.98
C LEU A 522 -25.55 -4.79 14.16
N LEU A 523 -24.28 -5.01 14.50
CA LEU A 523 -23.72 -6.35 14.77
C LEU A 523 -24.36 -6.97 16.01
N ALA A 524 -24.54 -6.21 17.10
CA ALA A 524 -25.23 -6.69 18.29
C ALA A 524 -26.69 -7.09 18.01
N CYS A 525 -27.43 -6.27 17.24
CA CYS A 525 -28.79 -6.59 16.79
C CYS A 525 -28.82 -7.85 15.91
N SER A 526 -27.88 -7.94 14.95
CA SER A 526 -27.76 -9.07 14.03
C SER A 526 -27.38 -10.37 14.76
N PHE A 527 -26.51 -10.29 15.76
CA PHE A 527 -26.11 -11.41 16.60
C PHE A 527 -27.24 -11.85 17.55
N TRP A 528 -28.08 -10.92 18.04
CA TRP A 528 -29.25 -11.29 18.84
C TRP A 528 -30.36 -11.96 18.00
N LEU A 529 -30.56 -11.50 16.76
CA LEU A 529 -31.46 -12.13 15.78
C LEU A 529 -30.96 -13.51 15.33
N THR A 530 -29.68 -13.60 14.94
CA THR A 530 -29.04 -14.83 14.43
C THR A 530 -28.66 -15.82 15.55
N GLY A 531 -28.43 -15.33 16.77
CA GLY A 531 -28.04 -16.15 17.92
C GLY A 531 -29.09 -17.21 18.26
N ARG A 532 -30.38 -16.94 18.02
CA ARG A 532 -31.45 -17.92 18.17
C ARG A 532 -31.51 -18.98 17.05
N SER A 533 -30.89 -18.77 15.89
CA SER A 533 -30.74 -19.83 14.87
C SER A 533 -29.48 -20.68 15.08
N LEU A 534 -28.39 -20.09 15.59
CA LEU A 534 -27.14 -20.81 15.88
C LEU A 534 -27.13 -21.55 17.22
N TYR A 535 -28.01 -21.20 18.18
CA TYR A 535 -28.07 -21.85 19.49
C TYR A 535 -28.28 -23.39 19.42
N LEU A 536 -28.98 -23.86 18.38
CA LEU A 536 -29.26 -25.27 18.15
C LEU A 536 -28.05 -26.08 17.64
N ILE A 537 -27.01 -25.42 17.11
CA ILE A 537 -25.81 -26.10 16.57
C ILE A 537 -24.73 -26.28 17.65
N LEU A 538 -24.67 -25.38 18.64
CA LEU A 538 -23.73 -25.47 19.79
C LEU A 538 -24.30 -26.24 20.99
N ALA A 539 -25.63 -26.38 21.10
CA ALA A 539 -26.27 -27.12 22.18
C ALA A 539 -25.76 -28.58 22.32
N PRO A 540 -25.60 -29.40 21.26
CA PRO A 540 -25.06 -30.76 21.40
C PRO A 540 -23.63 -30.78 21.97
N THR A 541 -22.80 -29.82 21.58
CA THR A 541 -21.40 -29.71 22.03
C THR A 541 -21.32 -29.35 23.51
N PHE A 542 -22.12 -28.37 23.96
CA PHE A 542 -22.21 -28.01 25.38
C PHE A 542 -22.81 -29.13 26.23
N ILE A 543 -23.95 -29.70 25.80
CA ILE A 543 -24.68 -30.73 26.55
C ILE A 543 -23.85 -32.02 26.67
N ASN A 544 -23.24 -32.49 25.58
CA ASN A 544 -22.52 -33.76 25.63
C ASN A 544 -21.17 -33.64 26.35
N ILE A 545 -20.36 -32.61 26.07
CA ILE A 545 -19.02 -32.51 26.66
C ILE A 545 -19.09 -32.14 28.15
N LEU A 546 -19.93 -31.17 28.54
CA LEU A 546 -19.97 -30.71 29.93
C LEU A 546 -20.67 -31.71 30.85
N ASN A 547 -21.74 -32.39 30.41
CA ASN A 547 -22.37 -33.40 31.24
C ASN A 547 -21.49 -34.65 31.39
N VAL A 548 -20.82 -35.11 30.33
CA VAL A 548 -19.86 -36.23 30.45
C VAL A 548 -18.71 -35.84 31.39
N TYR A 549 -18.15 -34.63 31.26
CA TYR A 549 -17.12 -34.15 32.18
C TYR A 549 -17.62 -34.07 33.64
N ALA A 550 -18.84 -33.57 33.87
CA ALA A 550 -19.41 -33.46 35.22
C ALA A 550 -19.72 -34.83 35.85
N PHE A 551 -20.31 -35.77 35.10
CA PHE A 551 -20.62 -37.12 35.60
C PHE A 551 -19.38 -38.00 35.77
N CYS A 552 -18.32 -37.84 34.95
CA CYS A 552 -17.06 -38.58 35.14
C CYS A 552 -16.24 -38.06 36.33
N ASN A 553 -16.34 -36.77 36.68
CA ASN A 553 -15.59 -36.16 37.78
C ASN A 553 -16.39 -36.01 39.08
N LEU A 554 -17.44 -36.82 39.26
CA LEU A 554 -18.36 -36.79 40.42
C LEU A 554 -17.72 -37.15 41.78
N HIS A 555 -16.39 -37.33 41.81
CA HIS A 555 -15.58 -37.78 42.94
C HIS A 555 -14.63 -36.69 43.49
N ASP A 556 -14.51 -35.54 42.83
CA ASP A 556 -13.86 -34.35 43.41
C ASP A 556 -14.85 -33.61 44.31
N VAL A 557 -14.56 -33.57 45.62
CA VAL A 557 -15.40 -32.94 46.65
C VAL A 557 -14.64 -31.81 47.36
N SER A 558 -13.79 -31.09 46.62
CA SER A 558 -13.05 -29.93 47.14
C SER A 558 -13.92 -28.65 47.23
N TRP A 559 -14.25 -28.23 48.45
CA TRP A 559 -14.99 -26.99 48.68
C TRP A 559 -14.07 -25.75 48.57
N GLY A 560 -14.18 -25.03 47.45
CA GLY A 560 -13.41 -23.82 47.17
C GLY A 560 -13.87 -22.56 47.93
N THR A 561 -13.76 -22.55 49.26
CA THR A 561 -14.05 -21.34 50.08
C THR A 561 -12.90 -20.34 50.09
N LYS A 562 -13.23 -19.05 50.02
CA LYS A 562 -12.30 -17.94 50.22
C LYS A 562 -11.88 -17.85 51.69
N GLY A 563 -10.59 -17.63 51.95
CA GLY A 563 -10.08 -17.22 53.25
C GLY A 563 -9.49 -15.80 53.19
N SER A 564 -9.99 -14.93 54.07
CA SER A 564 -9.16 -13.94 54.78
C SER A 564 -8.55 -14.66 56.02
N ASP A 565 -7.68 -14.12 56.88
CA ASP A 565 -7.27 -12.72 57.16
C ASP A 565 -5.72 -12.58 56.99
N THR A 566 -5.04 -11.44 57.14
CA THR A 566 -5.05 -10.44 58.24
C THR A 566 -4.86 -8.99 57.76
N VAL A 567 -5.15 -8.03 58.65
CA VAL A 567 -5.00 -6.57 58.51
C VAL A 567 -4.40 -6.02 59.82
N ASP A 568 -3.64 -4.90 59.80
CA ASP A 568 -3.79 -3.77 60.75
C ASP A 568 -2.78 -2.59 60.60
N PHE A 569 -3.35 -1.37 60.70
CA PHE A 569 -2.90 0.02 61.03
C PHE A 569 -1.37 0.41 61.06
N LEU A 570 -0.87 1.54 60.50
CA LEU A 570 -1.23 3.00 60.50
C LEU A 570 -0.89 3.75 61.83
N PRO A 571 -0.66 5.11 61.89
CA PRO A 571 -0.52 6.21 60.89
C PRO A 571 0.85 6.99 61.09
N SER A 572 1.12 8.32 61.01
CA SER A 572 0.43 9.60 60.65
C SER A 572 1.39 10.82 60.36
N VAL A 573 1.21 11.49 59.20
CA VAL A 573 1.07 12.98 58.96
C VAL A 573 2.07 14.06 59.49
N LYS A 574 2.59 14.91 58.56
CA LYS A 574 2.66 16.43 58.53
C LYS A 574 3.73 16.89 57.51
N SER A 575 3.74 18.05 56.82
CA SER A 575 2.78 19.12 56.36
C SER A 575 3.63 20.19 55.57
N LYS A 576 3.21 21.27 54.87
CA LYS A 576 1.94 22.02 54.63
C LYS A 576 2.13 23.08 53.48
N THR A 577 1.17 23.25 52.54
CA THR A 577 0.92 24.49 51.68
C THR A 577 2.04 25.00 50.72
N THR A 578 1.88 25.84 49.67
CA THR A 578 0.76 26.66 49.09
C THR A 578 0.97 26.98 47.57
N LEU A 579 -0.03 27.64 46.96
CA LEU A 579 -0.07 28.56 45.78
C LEU A 579 1.26 29.27 45.39
N GLY A 580 1.51 29.78 44.16
CA GLY A 580 0.71 29.84 42.91
C GLY A 580 1.21 30.95 41.93
N GLU A 581 0.88 30.82 40.63
CA GLU A 581 0.90 31.82 39.52
C GLU A 581 2.20 32.57 39.08
N ASP A 582 2.19 32.90 37.78
CA ASP A 582 2.89 33.90 36.94
C ASP A 582 4.41 34.18 36.98
N ALA A 583 5.01 34.12 35.78
CA ALA A 583 6.21 34.84 35.38
C ALA A 583 6.22 35.09 33.85
N ALA A 584 6.10 36.35 33.41
CA ALA A 584 6.13 36.74 32.00
C ALA A 584 6.80 38.11 31.76
N THR A 585 8.06 38.09 31.32
CA THR A 585 8.86 39.18 30.72
C THR A 585 9.95 38.49 29.88
N VAL A 586 10.33 38.86 28.65
CA VAL A 586 10.27 40.11 27.84
C VAL A 586 11.28 41.17 28.25
N GLU A 587 12.38 41.24 27.49
CA GLU A 587 13.06 42.41 26.90
C GLU A 587 14.28 41.86 26.13
N ASP A 588 14.32 41.85 24.79
CA ASP A 588 14.48 42.94 23.81
C ASP A 588 15.92 43.48 23.66
N ILE A 589 16.49 43.28 22.46
CA ILE A 589 17.57 44.11 21.91
C ILE A 589 17.18 44.47 20.46
N THR A 590 17.01 45.76 20.25
CA THR A 590 16.61 46.47 19.03
C THR A 590 17.35 46.06 17.75
N ASN A 591 16.59 45.98 16.64
CA ASN A 591 17.08 46.25 15.28
C ASN A 591 16.45 47.56 14.76
N THR A 592 17.07 48.20 13.77
CA THR A 592 16.83 49.62 13.43
C THR A 592 15.62 49.88 12.53
N GLN A 593 15.09 51.10 12.64
CA GLN A 593 13.83 51.56 12.01
C GLN A 593 13.89 51.71 10.48
N GLU A 594 15.08 51.66 9.88
CA GLU A 594 15.34 52.19 8.51
C GLU A 594 14.90 51.24 7.38
N ASP A 595 14.83 49.93 7.62
CA ASP A 595 14.40 48.95 6.60
C ASP A 595 12.87 48.90 6.39
N ILE A 596 12.07 49.35 7.37
CA ILE A 596 10.60 49.23 7.35
C ILE A 596 9.98 50.17 6.30
N ASP A 597 10.47 51.41 6.23
CA ASP A 597 9.95 52.43 5.32
C ASP A 597 10.20 52.09 3.84
N PHE A 598 11.24 51.30 3.55
CA PHE A 598 11.54 50.83 2.18
C PHE A 598 10.43 49.92 1.63
N PHE A 599 10.03 48.89 2.40
CA PHE A 599 9.00 47.93 1.98
C PHE A 599 7.58 48.52 2.03
N PHE A 600 7.31 49.46 2.93
CA PHE A 600 6.03 50.18 2.94
C PHE A 600 5.82 50.97 1.64
N LYS A 601 6.86 51.65 1.16
CA LYS A 601 6.83 52.49 -0.04
C LYS A 601 6.58 51.70 -1.33
N GLU A 602 7.19 50.52 -1.46
CA GLU A 602 6.90 49.56 -2.55
C GLU A 602 5.44 49.09 -2.54
N THR A 603 4.89 48.83 -1.36
CA THR A 603 3.53 48.30 -1.17
C THR A 603 2.46 49.32 -1.58
N VAL A 604 2.64 50.60 -1.21
CA VAL A 604 1.70 51.68 -1.57
C VAL A 604 1.66 51.93 -3.08
N VAL A 605 2.79 51.87 -3.79
CA VAL A 605 2.82 52.00 -5.26
C VAL A 605 2.05 50.87 -5.94
N ARG A 606 2.14 49.64 -5.43
CA ARG A 606 1.39 48.48 -5.94
C ARG A 606 -0.12 48.57 -5.68
N ALA A 607 -0.55 49.30 -4.64
CA ALA A 607 -1.97 49.47 -4.29
C ALA A 607 -2.71 50.54 -5.12
N LEU A 608 -1.99 51.43 -5.81
CA LEU A 608 -2.56 52.55 -6.58
C LEU A 608 -2.65 52.30 -8.09
N ALA A 609 -2.23 51.13 -8.57
CA ALA A 609 -2.36 50.73 -9.97
C ALA A 609 -3.82 50.40 -10.31
N LYS A 610 -4.45 51.24 -11.14
CA LYS A 610 -5.84 51.05 -11.57
C LYS A 610 -5.94 49.86 -12.53
N VAL A 611 -6.77 48.87 -12.18
CA VAL A 611 -7.05 47.69 -13.02
C VAL A 611 -8.06 48.08 -14.12
N GLU A 612 -7.76 47.75 -15.37
CA GLU A 612 -8.74 47.75 -16.46
C GLU A 612 -9.27 46.33 -16.66
N GLU A 613 -10.53 46.10 -16.31
CA GLU A 613 -11.20 44.83 -16.55
C GLU A 613 -11.58 44.72 -18.03
N THR A 614 -11.00 43.73 -18.72
CA THR A 614 -11.45 43.30 -20.04
C THR A 614 -12.14 41.94 -19.89
N GLU A 615 -13.44 41.89 -20.17
CA GLU A 615 -14.22 40.64 -20.12
C GLU A 615 -13.76 39.67 -21.22
N VAL A 616 -12.83 38.79 -20.87
CA VAL A 616 -12.49 37.63 -21.70
C VAL A 616 -13.60 36.60 -21.53
N VAL A 617 -14.42 36.43 -22.56
CA VAL A 617 -15.45 35.38 -22.61
C VAL A 617 -14.77 34.01 -22.40
N GLU A 618 -15.06 33.36 -21.27
CA GLU A 618 -14.54 32.03 -20.97
C GLU A 618 -15.02 31.02 -22.03
N LYS A 619 -14.08 30.50 -22.82
CA LYS A 619 -14.30 29.28 -23.59
C LYS A 619 -14.28 28.12 -22.60
N THR A 620 -15.41 27.41 -22.48
CA THR A 620 -15.59 26.23 -21.62
C THR A 620 -14.34 25.35 -21.62
N THR A 621 -13.65 25.26 -20.48
CA THR A 621 -12.41 24.49 -20.41
C THR A 621 -12.73 23.01 -20.30
N VAL A 622 -11.79 22.16 -20.72
CA VAL A 622 -11.89 20.71 -20.51
C VAL A 622 -12.03 20.36 -19.02
N GLU A 623 -11.63 21.24 -18.10
CA GLU A 623 -11.85 21.03 -16.67
C GLU A 623 -13.33 21.15 -16.27
N ASP A 624 -14.10 21.98 -16.95
CA ASP A 624 -15.50 22.27 -16.63
C ASP A 624 -16.45 21.20 -17.16
N ASP A 625 -16.16 20.63 -18.33
CA ASP A 625 -16.78 19.38 -18.80
C ASP A 625 -16.57 18.26 -17.77
N ASN A 626 -15.36 18.14 -17.23
CA ASN A 626 -15.03 17.12 -16.23
C ASN A 626 -15.73 17.37 -14.87
N LYS A 627 -15.87 18.63 -14.44
CA LYS A 627 -16.69 19.03 -13.27
C LYS A 627 -18.16 18.67 -13.50
N THR A 628 -18.68 18.95 -14.70
CA THR A 628 -20.09 18.75 -15.10
C THR A 628 -20.44 17.28 -15.18
N PHE A 629 -19.65 16.46 -15.89
CA PHE A 629 -19.83 15.00 -15.92
C PHE A 629 -19.83 14.39 -14.51
N ARG A 630 -18.89 14.79 -13.65
CA ARG A 630 -18.84 14.35 -12.25
C ARG A 630 -20.14 14.70 -11.51
N THR A 631 -20.64 15.93 -11.65
CA THR A 631 -21.88 16.38 -11.01
C THR A 631 -23.10 15.58 -11.49
N HIS A 632 -23.20 15.29 -12.79
CA HIS A 632 -24.28 14.44 -13.32
C HIS A 632 -24.18 12.98 -12.84
N LEU A 633 -22.97 12.39 -12.86
CA LEU A 633 -22.76 11.02 -12.42
C LEU A 633 -23.06 10.84 -10.91
N VAL A 634 -22.59 11.76 -10.07
CA VAL A 634 -22.85 11.75 -8.62
C VAL A 634 -24.34 11.99 -8.35
N SER A 635 -24.98 12.91 -9.07
CA SER A 635 -26.43 13.14 -8.94
C SER A 635 -27.24 11.90 -9.34
N ALA A 636 -26.92 11.24 -10.47
CA ALA A 636 -27.60 10.02 -10.91
C ALA A 636 -27.39 8.86 -9.92
N TRP A 637 -26.19 8.70 -9.38
CA TRP A 637 -25.88 7.70 -8.35
C TRP A 637 -26.64 7.97 -7.03
N LEU A 638 -26.64 9.21 -6.55
CA LEU A 638 -27.35 9.61 -5.34
C LEU A 638 -28.86 9.48 -5.49
N ILE A 639 -29.44 9.99 -6.60
CA ILE A 639 -30.87 9.93 -6.88
C ILE A 639 -31.33 8.46 -7.04
N SER A 640 -30.58 7.61 -7.75
CA SER A 640 -30.95 6.19 -7.88
C SER A 640 -30.87 5.43 -6.55
N ASN A 641 -29.90 5.72 -5.68
CA ASN A 641 -29.87 5.18 -4.32
C ASN A 641 -31.00 5.71 -3.44
N ALA A 642 -31.32 7.01 -3.51
CA ALA A 642 -32.42 7.62 -2.78
C ALA A 642 -33.78 7.07 -3.21
N ILE A 643 -34.00 6.90 -4.52
CA ILE A 643 -35.21 6.26 -5.09
C ILE A 643 -35.32 4.82 -4.58
N LEU A 644 -34.23 4.03 -4.58
CA LEU A 644 -34.27 2.65 -4.06
C LEU A 644 -34.58 2.61 -2.55
N ALA A 645 -33.93 3.45 -1.76
CA ALA A 645 -34.18 3.55 -0.32
C ALA A 645 -35.65 3.93 -0.02
N LEU A 646 -36.15 4.98 -0.68
CA LEU A 646 -37.53 5.45 -0.54
C LEU A 646 -38.55 4.44 -1.07
N ALA A 647 -38.27 3.74 -2.18
CA ALA A 647 -39.14 2.71 -2.72
C ALA A 647 -39.31 1.55 -1.73
N ILE A 648 -38.21 1.04 -1.15
CA ILE A 648 -38.29 -0.08 -0.20
C ILE A 648 -38.89 0.34 1.16
N GLN A 649 -38.75 1.61 1.57
CA GLN A 649 -39.35 2.11 2.81
C GLN A 649 -40.81 2.58 2.65
N ASN A 650 -41.20 3.10 1.48
CA ASN A 650 -42.49 3.74 1.22
C ASN A 650 -43.21 3.18 -0.05
N LEU A 651 -43.28 1.85 -0.23
CA LEU A 651 -44.13 1.21 -1.25
C LEU A 651 -45.41 0.56 -0.70
N GLY A 652 -45.92 1.04 0.43
CA GLY A 652 -47.33 1.46 0.41
C GLY A 652 -47.37 2.86 -0.22
N GLY A 653 -48.33 3.14 -1.12
CA GLY A 653 -48.47 4.49 -1.70
C GLY A 653 -48.79 5.55 -0.63
N TRP A 654 -49.00 6.81 -1.00
CA TRP A 654 -49.64 7.71 -0.02
C TRP A 654 -51.04 7.16 0.30
N LEU A 655 -51.40 7.09 1.58
CA LEU A 655 -52.82 7.06 1.95
C LEU A 655 -53.40 8.34 1.36
N ASN A 656 -54.20 8.18 0.31
CA ASN A 656 -54.74 9.31 -0.43
C ASN A 656 -55.58 10.12 0.57
N VAL A 657 -55.32 11.42 0.72
CA VAL A 657 -55.97 12.22 1.78
C VAL A 657 -57.48 12.36 1.51
N ASN A 658 -57.90 12.08 0.27
CA ASN A 658 -59.29 12.03 -0.17
C ASN A 658 -59.95 10.63 -0.01
N ASP A 659 -59.20 9.60 0.41
CA ASP A 659 -59.76 8.30 0.77
C ASP A 659 -60.37 8.37 2.17
N ASN A 660 -61.49 7.67 2.41
CA ASN A 660 -61.95 7.44 3.79
C ASN A 660 -60.93 6.58 4.53
N ILE A 661 -60.05 7.21 5.31
CA ILE A 661 -59.03 6.56 6.15
C ILE A 661 -59.71 5.94 7.37
N ASN A 662 -59.50 4.65 7.60
CA ASN A 662 -59.97 3.96 8.80
C ASN A 662 -58.86 3.05 9.37
N PRO A 663 -58.94 2.63 10.65
CA PRO A 663 -57.89 1.83 11.28
C PRO A 663 -57.57 0.52 10.55
N ALA A 664 -58.56 -0.09 9.89
CA ALA A 664 -58.37 -1.32 9.11
C ALA A 664 -57.52 -1.08 7.84
N LYS A 665 -57.78 0.00 7.09
CA LYS A 665 -56.94 0.43 5.95
C LYS A 665 -55.51 0.74 6.42
N VAL A 666 -55.35 1.47 7.52
CA VAL A 666 -54.03 1.81 8.09
C VAL A 666 -53.27 0.53 8.52
N ALA A 667 -53.94 -0.43 9.15
CA ALA A 667 -53.33 -1.70 9.52
C ALA A 667 -52.94 -2.56 8.30
N ALA A 668 -53.81 -2.67 7.30
CA ALA A 668 -53.54 -3.39 6.05
C ALA A 668 -52.37 -2.75 5.26
N PHE A 669 -52.33 -1.41 5.22
CA PHE A 669 -51.26 -0.62 4.63
C PHE A 669 -49.91 -0.88 5.31
N ASN A 670 -49.86 -0.76 6.63
CA ASN A 670 -48.65 -1.01 7.42
C ASN A 670 -48.17 -2.47 7.30
N LYS A 671 -49.09 -3.43 7.17
CA LYS A 671 -48.77 -4.82 6.86
C LYS A 671 -48.14 -4.96 5.48
N GLN A 672 -48.76 -4.42 4.43
CA GLN A 672 -48.26 -4.49 3.06
C GLN A 672 -46.86 -3.85 2.90
N ALA A 673 -46.62 -2.71 3.56
CA ALA A 673 -45.30 -2.09 3.60
C ALA A 673 -44.27 -2.97 4.32
N GLY A 674 -44.64 -3.59 5.44
CA GLY A 674 -43.83 -4.57 6.15
C GLY A 674 -43.47 -5.78 5.29
N ASP A 675 -44.44 -6.37 4.58
CA ASP A 675 -44.25 -7.55 3.75
C ASP A 675 -43.29 -7.28 2.58
N LYS A 676 -43.42 -6.14 1.88
CA LYS A 676 -42.48 -5.72 0.82
C LYS A 676 -41.06 -5.50 1.35
N ARG A 677 -40.93 -4.87 2.51
CA ARG A 677 -39.65 -4.64 3.20
C ARG A 677 -38.97 -5.97 3.57
N ASN A 678 -39.75 -6.95 4.03
CA ASN A 678 -39.27 -8.30 4.33
C ASN A 678 -38.84 -9.05 3.06
N ILE A 679 -39.58 -8.94 1.95
CA ILE A 679 -39.23 -9.56 0.66
C ILE A 679 -37.91 -8.99 0.12
N TYR A 680 -37.71 -7.67 0.15
CA TYR A 680 -36.46 -7.07 -0.31
C TYR A 680 -35.27 -7.43 0.59
N PHE A 681 -35.48 -7.48 1.91
CA PHE A 681 -34.46 -7.94 2.85
C PHE A 681 -34.10 -9.42 2.63
N ALA A 682 -35.09 -10.28 2.37
CA ALA A 682 -34.86 -11.67 1.99
C ALA A 682 -34.09 -11.78 0.65
N PHE A 683 -34.39 -10.95 -0.34
CA PHE A 683 -33.60 -10.86 -1.58
C PHE A 683 -32.14 -10.49 -1.31
N ILE A 684 -31.87 -9.47 -0.48
CA ILE A 684 -30.49 -9.13 -0.06
C ILE A 684 -29.81 -10.33 0.61
N LEU A 685 -30.48 -11.00 1.55
CA LEU A 685 -29.91 -12.14 2.25
C LEU A 685 -29.62 -13.32 1.31
N TYR A 686 -30.56 -13.71 0.44
CA TYR A 686 -30.35 -14.80 -0.52
C TYR A 686 -29.32 -14.48 -1.60
N ALA A 687 -29.26 -13.24 -2.08
CA ALA A 687 -28.22 -12.81 -3.03
C ALA A 687 -26.83 -12.76 -2.37
N THR A 688 -26.74 -12.25 -1.15
CA THR A 688 -25.49 -12.23 -0.37
C THR A 688 -25.04 -13.66 -0.06
N LEU A 689 -25.97 -14.55 0.31
CA LEU A 689 -25.70 -15.98 0.51
C LEU A 689 -25.21 -16.63 -0.79
N GLY A 690 -25.87 -16.40 -1.93
CA GLY A 690 -25.44 -16.93 -3.23
C GLY A 690 -24.03 -16.49 -3.63
N LEU A 691 -23.72 -15.19 -3.51
CA LEU A 691 -22.37 -14.66 -3.76
C LEU A 691 -21.33 -15.23 -2.77
N SER A 692 -21.73 -15.47 -1.53
CA SER A 692 -20.87 -16.08 -0.50
C SER A 692 -20.63 -17.57 -0.73
N LEU A 693 -21.63 -18.30 -1.22
CA LEU A 693 -21.51 -19.70 -1.64
C LEU A 693 -20.61 -19.83 -2.87
N ILE A 694 -20.71 -18.93 -3.85
CA ILE A 694 -19.79 -18.89 -5.00
C ILE A 694 -18.33 -18.73 -4.51
N ARG A 695 -18.06 -17.75 -3.62
CA ARG A 695 -16.75 -17.58 -2.98
C ARG A 695 -16.29 -18.82 -2.22
N PHE A 696 -17.17 -19.42 -1.42
CA PHE A 696 -16.87 -20.60 -0.61
C PHE A 696 -16.51 -21.81 -1.47
N PHE A 697 -17.34 -22.16 -2.46
CA PHE A 697 -17.07 -23.27 -3.37
C PHE A 697 -15.86 -23.03 -4.27
N GLY A 698 -15.63 -21.79 -4.73
CA GLY A 698 -14.42 -21.44 -5.48
C GLY A 698 -13.14 -21.50 -4.65
N CYS A 699 -13.18 -21.05 -3.38
CA CYS A 699 -12.07 -21.21 -2.43
C CYS A 699 -11.81 -22.69 -2.11
N ILE A 700 -12.85 -23.50 -1.93
CA ILE A 700 -12.73 -24.95 -1.76
C ILE A 700 -12.11 -25.57 -3.02
N PHE A 701 -12.60 -25.24 -4.22
CA PHE A 701 -12.05 -25.76 -5.47
C PHE A 701 -10.58 -25.37 -5.66
N TYR A 702 -10.18 -24.13 -5.35
CA TYR A 702 -8.78 -23.71 -5.32
C TYR A 702 -7.96 -24.57 -4.35
N TRP A 703 -8.43 -24.73 -3.11
CA TRP A 703 -7.73 -25.49 -2.08
C TRP A 703 -7.63 -26.98 -2.43
N VAL A 704 -8.69 -27.57 -2.98
CA VAL A 704 -8.73 -28.95 -3.49
C VAL A 704 -7.76 -29.10 -4.65
N ARG A 705 -7.79 -28.22 -5.66
CA ARG A 705 -6.85 -28.22 -6.80
C ARG A 705 -5.40 -28.05 -6.35
N LEU A 706 -5.13 -27.23 -5.33
CA LEU A 706 -3.80 -27.02 -4.78
C LEU A 706 -3.27 -28.27 -4.05
N ASN A 707 -4.12 -28.95 -3.28
CA ASN A 707 -3.70 -30.04 -2.38
C ASN A 707 -3.85 -31.45 -2.97
N MET A 708 -4.87 -31.75 -3.79
CA MET A 708 -5.01 -33.07 -4.44
C MET A 708 -3.75 -33.46 -5.21
N PHE A 709 -3.21 -32.52 -5.99
CA PHE A 709 -2.01 -32.76 -6.77
C PHE A 709 -0.71 -32.57 -5.97
N ALA A 710 -0.74 -32.26 -4.66
CA ALA A 710 0.48 -32.13 -3.86
C ALA A 710 1.30 -33.43 -3.79
N LEU A 711 0.62 -34.59 -3.86
CA LEU A 711 1.26 -35.91 -3.97
C LEU A 711 1.70 -36.26 -5.41
N CYS A 712 1.13 -35.60 -6.43
CA CYS A 712 1.38 -35.86 -7.85
C CYS A 712 2.35 -34.85 -8.50
N ARG A 713 2.67 -33.73 -7.83
CA ARG A 713 3.68 -32.78 -8.28
C ARG A 713 5.05 -33.45 -8.30
N ARG A 714 5.57 -33.70 -9.50
CA ARG A 714 6.97 -34.11 -9.72
C ARG A 714 7.92 -32.97 -9.34
N ASN A 715 8.32 -32.93 -8.06
CA ASN A 715 9.57 -32.29 -7.63
C ASN A 715 10.73 -32.87 -8.46
#